data_AF-A0A953XMN4-F1
#
_entry.id   AF-A0A953XMN4-F1
#
_cell.length_a   1.000
_cell.length_b   1.000
_cell.length_c   1.000
_cell.angle_alpha   90.00
_cell.angle_beta   90.00
_cell.angle_gamma   90.00
#
_symmetry.space_group_name_H-M   'P 1'
#
loop_
_entity.id
_entity.type
_entity.pdbx_description
1 polymer ?
#
loop_
_entity_poly.entity_id
_entity_poly.type
_entity_poly.pdbx_seq_one_letter_code
_entity_poly.pdbx_strand_id
1 'polypeptide(L)'
;MGEQNEKPVSGKRAEGVARNYVDSERPGSEFDTREMPAVPDELDETPADESVAGIFVNPQKPGSTTDTIVQKRNELEETKADPPTGKASKFDATDSEEDDEDATAMSTRKADVFDDLETREVPALSDDWRSRASEVAAAMGEPSEMIDAFGDPVEPDAALAASVAAASGEMPLPTSEEPSKVAGPVLEKARAAQAEWAKLRFEQRLVHFDALRAEMVAQRSDYVPSMATAIGRPMVEALTGEYLPVLEVLRTLDEVVPPLLVDHHSAGPPSTHDGLTACARMVPYGVVVLTNGQQSPFAYPMTLMIDALATGNAVILCGAEHHPRINETMRKMFRHARFPENLVQVIGGDTETTRVMVEAGPDKLIFDGDSELGSRLAQRCVVSGCEFQFVRKAKDMLLVLKNADLERALTAALTGAFASGGMRQGAVERIVIEDAIYDEFRMRFIDAIRTMNSHHAQLASINDTYNPRRAQMLIEDAIAKGARVTYPAGEEPGRWIHWKAGVIESLPANAKLSSERLEGPGCALYRSEKPAEQALNLLRLLPANNVSVMGTPGRELTAQLEALPASRVSINELLMGGAGLAGGAPLGPDLPRTMCGPHNMLRPKLIVHTEDAGRRIGWFPYTDDKAYALMDAMEAMYGTVATKRMKAAFKLAINPTMRRLIRDGE
;
A
#
# COMPACT_ATOMS: atom_id res chain seq x y z
N MET A 1 51.78 -15.31 16.55
CA MET A 1 52.65 -15.35 15.35
C MET A 1 51.74 -15.53 14.15
N GLY A 2 51.95 -14.79 13.06
CA GLY A 2 51.12 -14.89 11.85
C GLY A 2 50.60 -13.54 11.34
N GLU A 3 51.48 -12.56 11.15
CA GLU A 3 51.18 -11.39 10.32
C GLU A 3 51.39 -11.73 8.84
N GLN A 4 50.59 -11.12 7.95
CA GLN A 4 50.86 -10.68 6.56
C GLN A 4 49.54 -10.63 5.77
N ASN A 5 49.29 -9.69 4.84
CA ASN A 5 49.81 -8.34 4.65
C ASN A 5 48.88 -7.62 3.66
N GLU A 6 48.54 -6.34 3.85
CA GLU A 6 47.67 -5.61 2.91
C GLU A 6 48.44 -5.06 1.69
N LYS A 7 47.74 -4.97 0.55
CA LYS A 7 48.01 -3.97 -0.51
C LYS A 7 46.72 -3.60 -1.25
N PRO A 8 46.34 -2.31 -1.33
CA PRO A 8 45.23 -1.86 -2.18
C PRO A 8 45.69 -1.60 -3.63
N VAL A 9 44.80 -1.82 -4.60
CA VAL A 9 45.03 -1.53 -6.03
C VAL A 9 44.40 -0.18 -6.39
N SER A 10 45.09 0.59 -7.23
CA SER A 10 44.74 1.96 -7.59
C SER A 10 43.70 2.06 -8.73
N GLY A 11 42.66 2.86 -8.47
CA GLY A 11 42.14 3.91 -9.36
C GLY A 11 41.69 3.59 -10.79
N LYS A 12 40.44 3.97 -11.09
CA LYS A 12 40.07 4.66 -12.34
C LYS A 12 38.84 5.54 -12.12
N ARG A 13 38.98 6.85 -12.34
CA ARG A 13 37.84 7.78 -12.53
C ARG A 13 37.30 7.63 -13.95
N ALA A 14 35.99 7.81 -14.11
CA ALA A 14 35.36 8.23 -15.35
C ALA A 14 34.37 9.36 -15.03
N GLU A 15 34.44 10.46 -15.80
CA GLU A 15 33.58 11.64 -15.67
C GLU A 15 32.59 11.73 -16.85
N GLY A 16 31.45 12.41 -16.63
CA GLY A 16 30.36 12.60 -17.59
C GLY A 16 29.04 12.01 -17.05
N VAL A 17 27.87 12.66 -17.16
CA VAL A 17 27.46 13.78 -18.04
C VAL A 17 26.59 14.81 -17.28
N ALA A 18 26.45 16.00 -17.86
CA ALA A 18 25.90 17.24 -17.30
C ALA A 18 24.48 17.21 -16.70
N ARG A 19 24.26 18.12 -15.74
CA ARG A 19 22.93 18.67 -15.38
C ARG A 19 22.72 19.99 -16.14
N ASN A 20 21.56 20.15 -16.75
CA ASN A 20 21.02 21.46 -17.17
C ASN A 20 19.80 21.76 -16.29
N TYR A 21 19.77 22.90 -15.61
CA TYR A 21 18.53 23.63 -15.30
C TYR A 21 18.83 25.12 -15.15
N VAL A 22 17.82 25.94 -15.39
CA VAL A 22 17.93 27.33 -15.88
C VAL A 22 17.83 28.36 -14.77
N ASP A 23 18.65 29.42 -14.87
CA ASP A 23 18.53 30.63 -14.05
C ASP A 23 17.21 31.37 -14.30
N SER A 24 16.59 31.85 -13.22
CA SER A 24 15.70 33.01 -13.31
C SER A 24 15.85 33.89 -12.07
N GLU A 25 16.47 35.05 -12.28
CA GLU A 25 16.61 36.09 -11.27
C GLU A 25 15.26 36.78 -11.01
N ARG A 26 15.03 37.23 -9.76
CA ARG A 26 14.39 38.53 -9.47
C ARG A 26 14.75 39.01 -8.06
N PRO A 27 14.75 40.33 -7.80
CA PRO A 27 15.59 40.94 -6.76
C PRO A 27 14.86 41.21 -5.44
N GLY A 28 15.67 41.51 -4.43
CA GLY A 28 15.28 41.62 -3.02
C GLY A 28 14.33 42.76 -2.63
N SER A 29 13.92 42.67 -1.37
CA SER A 29 13.33 43.74 -0.58
C SER A 29 13.97 43.73 0.80
N GLU A 30 14.39 44.90 1.27
CA GLU A 30 15.04 45.10 2.56
C GLU A 30 14.00 44.97 3.69
N PHE A 31 14.39 44.41 4.83
CA PHE A 31 13.61 44.46 6.07
C PHE A 31 14.40 45.22 7.14
N ASP A 32 13.93 46.42 7.47
CA ASP A 32 14.44 47.25 8.57
C ASP A 32 13.95 46.70 9.92
N THR A 33 14.82 46.72 10.92
CA THR A 33 14.57 46.17 12.25
C THR A 33 14.16 47.26 13.23
N ARG A 34 12.93 47.23 13.75
CA ARG A 34 12.54 48.02 14.94
C ARG A 34 11.45 47.35 15.78
N GLU A 35 11.83 47.07 17.02
CA GLU A 35 11.03 47.10 18.26
C GLU A 35 9.69 46.33 18.31
N MET A 36 9.70 45.19 18.99
CA MET A 36 8.50 44.53 19.54
C MET A 36 8.14 45.14 20.90
N PRO A 37 6.88 45.56 21.14
CA PRO A 37 6.35 45.80 22.48
C PRO A 37 5.77 44.51 23.11
N ALA A 38 5.66 44.51 24.44
CA ALA A 38 5.39 43.32 25.25
C ALA A 38 3.92 42.82 25.26
N VAL A 39 3.77 41.56 25.65
CA VAL A 39 2.49 40.88 25.96
C VAL A 39 1.96 41.31 27.33
N PRO A 40 0.65 41.54 27.49
CA PRO A 40 -0.05 41.47 28.77
C PRO A 40 -0.86 40.17 28.91
N ASP A 41 -0.93 39.66 30.14
CA ASP A 41 -1.67 38.46 30.54
C ASP A 41 -3.18 38.70 30.79
N GLU A 42 -3.91 37.57 30.87
CA GLU A 42 -5.13 37.30 31.66
C GLU A 42 -6.58 37.65 31.16
N LEU A 43 -7.42 36.58 31.25
CA LEU A 43 -8.88 36.50 31.51
C LEU A 43 -9.85 36.92 30.36
N ASP A 44 -10.90 36.21 29.95
CA ASP A 44 -11.95 35.45 30.66
C ASP A 44 -12.97 34.85 29.64
N GLU A 45 -14.08 34.26 30.11
CA GLU A 45 -14.94 33.31 29.37
C GLU A 45 -16.18 33.86 28.60
N THR A 46 -16.37 33.44 27.34
CA THR A 46 -17.68 33.19 26.64
C THR A 46 -18.65 34.38 26.34
N PRO A 47 -19.79 34.19 25.61
CA PRO A 47 -19.98 33.58 24.28
C PRO A 47 -20.83 34.44 23.29
N ALA A 48 -21.06 33.88 22.09
CA ALA A 48 -22.21 34.11 21.17
C ALA A 48 -22.15 35.13 19.99
N ASP A 49 -22.47 34.57 18.81
CA ASP A 49 -23.29 35.02 17.67
C ASP A 49 -22.95 36.12 16.64
N GLU A 50 -23.23 35.69 15.39
CA GLU A 50 -23.78 36.35 14.19
C GLU A 50 -23.24 37.69 13.63
N SER A 51 -22.57 37.55 12.49
CA SER A 51 -22.81 38.29 11.23
C SER A 51 -22.48 39.80 11.13
N VAL A 52 -21.49 40.12 10.28
CA VAL A 52 -21.55 41.28 9.37
C VAL A 52 -20.91 40.91 8.02
N ALA A 53 -21.55 41.28 6.92
CA ALA A 53 -21.03 41.15 5.56
C ALA A 53 -20.69 42.52 4.94
N GLY A 54 -19.79 42.54 3.95
CA GLY A 54 -19.35 43.74 3.19
C GLY A 54 -17.82 43.85 3.14
N ILE A 55 -17.12 44.41 2.15
CA ILE A 55 -17.39 45.27 0.96
C ILE A 55 -16.13 45.12 0.05
N PHE A 56 -16.11 45.07 -1.29
CA PHE A 56 -17.09 45.31 -2.37
C PHE A 56 -16.75 44.48 -3.64
N VAL A 57 -17.32 44.83 -4.81
CA VAL A 57 -17.07 44.23 -6.15
C VAL A 57 -16.89 45.36 -7.21
N ASN A 58 -16.39 45.01 -8.41
CA ASN A 58 -16.58 45.68 -9.74
C ASN A 58 -15.60 46.82 -10.16
N PRO A 59 -15.51 47.24 -11.45
CA PRO A 59 -15.83 46.56 -12.74
C PRO A 59 -14.81 46.70 -13.92
N GLN A 60 -14.79 45.67 -14.79
CA GLN A 60 -14.78 45.67 -16.29
C GLN A 60 -13.64 46.22 -17.23
N LYS A 61 -13.64 45.60 -18.43
CA LYS A 61 -12.84 45.75 -19.68
C LYS A 61 -13.44 46.88 -20.61
N PRO A 62 -13.16 47.03 -21.95
CA PRO A 62 -12.26 46.33 -22.89
C PRO A 62 -11.47 47.21 -23.91
N GLY A 63 -10.66 46.57 -24.78
CA GLY A 63 -10.05 47.21 -25.97
C GLY A 63 -9.18 46.24 -26.80
N SER A 64 -9.23 46.34 -28.13
CA SER A 64 -8.58 45.43 -29.11
C SER A 64 -7.32 46.02 -29.74
N THR A 65 -6.41 45.17 -30.22
CA THR A 65 -5.64 45.45 -31.46
C THR A 65 -5.16 44.15 -32.12
N THR A 66 -5.24 44.11 -33.45
CA THR A 66 -4.78 43.03 -34.33
C THR A 66 -3.43 43.43 -34.98
N ASP A 67 -2.81 42.50 -35.71
CA ASP A 67 -1.87 42.73 -36.82
C ASP A 67 -0.48 43.34 -36.57
N THR A 68 0.51 42.48 -36.29
CA THR A 68 1.89 42.46 -36.88
C THR A 68 2.69 41.29 -36.24
N ILE A 69 3.46 40.41 -36.90
CA ILE A 69 3.94 40.25 -38.29
C ILE A 69 3.86 38.76 -38.69
N VAL A 70 3.38 38.47 -39.90
CA VAL A 70 3.77 37.26 -40.66
C VAL A 70 4.68 37.74 -41.79
N GLN A 71 5.91 37.18 -41.88
CA GLN A 71 6.75 36.97 -43.09
C GLN A 71 8.26 37.04 -42.80
N LYS A 72 8.90 35.86 -42.74
CA LYS A 72 10.18 35.48 -43.36
C LYS A 72 10.43 34.01 -43.02
N ARG A 73 9.79 33.08 -43.72
CA ARG A 73 10.05 32.58 -45.09
C ARG A 73 10.98 31.37 -45.05
N ASN A 74 10.41 30.24 -45.46
CA ASN A 74 11.11 28.98 -45.75
C ASN A 74 12.20 29.19 -46.80
N GLU A 75 13.26 28.40 -46.73
CA GLU A 75 13.95 27.79 -47.89
C GLU A 75 15.15 26.99 -47.37
N LEU A 76 15.02 25.65 -47.31
CA LEU A 76 15.96 24.70 -47.90
C LEU A 76 15.40 23.27 -47.80
N GLU A 77 15.67 22.50 -48.85
CA GLU A 77 14.90 21.32 -49.23
C GLU A 77 15.56 19.99 -48.84
N GLU A 78 14.75 18.93 -48.94
CA GLU A 78 15.09 17.56 -49.33
C GLU A 78 16.47 16.97 -48.99
N THR A 79 16.45 15.85 -48.26
CA THR A 79 17.18 14.64 -48.71
C THR A 79 16.48 13.38 -48.21
N LYS A 80 16.19 12.45 -49.14
CA LYS A 80 15.79 11.06 -48.83
C LYS A 80 17.04 10.21 -48.64
N ALA A 81 17.00 9.23 -47.73
CA ALA A 81 17.90 8.08 -47.74
C ALA A 81 17.26 6.86 -47.06
N ASP A 82 17.33 5.71 -47.73
CA ASP A 82 16.85 4.40 -47.27
C ASP A 82 17.83 3.71 -46.29
N PRO A 83 17.41 2.66 -45.55
CA PRO A 83 18.24 2.04 -44.50
C PRO A 83 19.31 1.07 -45.07
N PRO A 84 20.46 0.92 -44.38
CA PRO A 84 21.52 0.02 -44.82
C PRO A 84 21.22 -1.46 -44.48
N THR A 85 21.30 -2.31 -45.48
CA THR A 85 21.22 -3.77 -45.35
C THR A 85 22.60 -4.42 -45.16
N GLY A 86 22.71 -5.29 -44.15
CA GLY A 86 23.55 -6.50 -44.16
C GLY A 86 25.08 -6.38 -44.07
N LYS A 87 25.69 -7.21 -43.21
CA LYS A 87 26.25 -8.51 -43.61
C LYS A 87 26.76 -9.33 -42.43
N ALA A 88 26.85 -10.64 -42.63
CA ALA A 88 27.27 -11.63 -41.63
C ALA A 88 28.73 -12.11 -41.84
N SER A 89 29.30 -12.68 -40.78
CA SER A 89 30.35 -13.72 -40.83
C SER A 89 29.94 -14.79 -39.81
N LYS A 90 29.54 -16.01 -40.20
CA LYS A 90 30.40 -17.12 -40.61
C LYS A 90 31.56 -17.40 -39.64
N PHE A 91 31.42 -18.48 -38.90
CA PHE A 91 32.47 -19.51 -38.75
C PHE A 91 31.80 -20.89 -38.58
N ASP A 92 32.40 -21.91 -39.21
CA ASP A 92 32.00 -23.33 -39.20
C ASP A 92 32.12 -23.93 -37.78
N ALA A 93 31.25 -24.80 -37.26
CA ALA A 93 30.71 -26.08 -37.74
C ALA A 93 31.64 -27.30 -37.51
N THR A 94 31.19 -28.20 -36.63
CA THR A 94 31.56 -29.63 -36.57
C THR A 94 30.40 -30.43 -35.94
N ASP A 95 29.63 -31.08 -36.81
CA ASP A 95 29.01 -32.41 -36.73
C ASP A 95 28.63 -33.04 -35.36
N SER A 96 27.35 -33.39 -35.25
CA SER A 96 26.91 -34.77 -34.96
C SER A 96 25.53 -35.01 -35.58
N GLU A 97 25.37 -36.13 -36.30
CA GLU A 97 24.19 -36.51 -37.11
C GLU A 97 23.05 -37.16 -36.28
N GLU A 98 22.00 -37.64 -36.96
CA GLU A 98 20.75 -38.28 -36.47
C GLU A 98 19.67 -37.29 -35.93
N ASP A 99 18.43 -37.21 -36.45
CA ASP A 99 17.75 -37.92 -37.57
C ASP A 99 16.69 -37.04 -38.25
N ASP A 100 16.41 -37.33 -39.54
CA ASP A 100 15.60 -36.50 -40.45
C ASP A 100 14.30 -37.24 -40.89
N GLU A 101 13.23 -37.17 -40.09
CA GLU A 101 11.87 -37.60 -40.47
C GLU A 101 10.78 -36.64 -39.96
N ASP A 102 10.49 -35.55 -40.70
CA ASP A 102 9.12 -34.96 -40.77
C ASP A 102 8.92 -33.84 -41.83
N ALA A 103 9.95 -33.49 -42.61
CA ALA A 103 9.92 -32.33 -43.53
C ALA A 103 8.94 -32.46 -44.73
N THR A 104 8.30 -33.61 -44.95
CA THR A 104 7.35 -33.85 -46.05
C THR A 104 5.88 -33.63 -45.64
N ALA A 105 5.60 -33.14 -44.43
CA ALA A 105 4.25 -32.87 -43.91
C ALA A 105 3.77 -31.40 -44.05
N MET A 106 4.55 -30.51 -44.68
CA MET A 106 4.08 -29.17 -45.07
C MET A 106 3.25 -29.21 -46.38
N SER A 107 1.92 -29.21 -46.28
CA SER A 107 1.05 -28.58 -47.31
C SER A 107 -0.42 -28.43 -46.90
N THR A 108 -0.99 -29.37 -46.12
CA THR A 108 -2.46 -29.50 -45.98
C THR A 108 -3.06 -28.98 -44.68
N ARG A 109 -2.29 -28.68 -43.64
CA ARG A 109 -2.81 -28.21 -42.32
C ARG A 109 -2.93 -26.69 -42.21
N LYS A 110 -3.71 -26.06 -43.10
CA LYS A 110 -4.00 -24.60 -43.01
C LYS A 110 -5.45 -24.19 -43.29
N ALA A 111 -6.39 -25.15 -43.37
CA ALA A 111 -7.81 -24.90 -43.57
C ALA A 111 -8.69 -25.14 -42.33
N ASP A 112 -8.29 -26.04 -41.41
CA ASP A 112 -9.21 -26.63 -40.41
C ASP A 112 -9.01 -26.10 -38.97
N VAL A 113 -8.65 -24.82 -38.78
CA VAL A 113 -8.30 -24.25 -37.45
C VAL A 113 -9.22 -23.08 -37.02
N PHE A 114 -10.40 -22.95 -37.65
CA PHE A 114 -11.29 -21.79 -37.43
C PHE A 114 -12.78 -22.11 -37.22
N ASP A 115 -13.14 -23.38 -36.96
CA ASP A 115 -14.56 -23.81 -36.86
C ASP A 115 -14.90 -24.56 -35.56
N ASP A 116 -14.05 -24.46 -34.53
CA ASP A 116 -14.14 -25.24 -33.27
C ASP A 116 -14.17 -24.33 -32.01
N LEU A 117 -14.86 -23.20 -32.11
CA LEU A 117 -15.02 -22.19 -31.05
C LEU A 117 -16.43 -22.10 -30.45
N GLU A 118 -17.39 -22.90 -30.93
CA GLU A 118 -18.72 -23.04 -30.32
C GLU A 118 -18.86 -24.42 -29.65
N THR A 119 -19.52 -24.46 -28.48
CA THR A 119 -19.94 -25.69 -27.77
C THR A 119 -18.88 -26.58 -27.09
N ARG A 120 -17.77 -26.02 -26.60
CA ARG A 120 -16.97 -26.73 -25.58
C ARG A 120 -17.63 -26.59 -24.20
N GLU A 121 -18.56 -27.49 -23.88
CA GLU A 121 -19.14 -27.60 -22.53
C GLU A 121 -18.02 -27.75 -21.48
N VAL A 122 -17.89 -26.75 -20.61
CA VAL A 122 -17.05 -26.87 -19.41
C VAL A 122 -17.71 -27.93 -18.53
N PRO A 123 -16.98 -28.96 -18.06
CA PRO A 123 -17.59 -30.02 -17.25
C PRO A 123 -18.31 -29.42 -16.05
N ALA A 124 -19.63 -29.58 -16.00
CA ALA A 124 -20.41 -29.20 -14.84
C ALA A 124 -19.81 -29.94 -13.63
N LEU A 125 -19.43 -29.17 -12.60
CA LEU A 125 -18.92 -29.72 -11.34
C LEU A 125 -19.93 -30.75 -10.83
N SER A 126 -19.57 -32.03 -10.94
CA SER A 126 -20.48 -33.17 -10.90
C SER A 126 -21.22 -33.27 -9.57
N ASP A 127 -22.45 -33.78 -9.58
CA ASP A 127 -23.23 -33.92 -8.35
C ASP A 127 -22.57 -34.82 -7.28
N ASP A 128 -21.52 -35.58 -7.64
CA ASP A 128 -20.57 -36.24 -6.72
C ASP A 128 -19.95 -35.28 -5.69
N TRP A 129 -19.52 -34.06 -6.08
CA TRP A 129 -18.96 -33.13 -5.09
C TRP A 129 -20.03 -32.59 -4.13
N ARG A 130 -21.26 -32.40 -4.63
CA ARG A 130 -22.40 -31.97 -3.81
C ARG A 130 -22.83 -33.08 -2.86
N SER A 131 -22.86 -34.32 -3.33
CA SER A 131 -23.12 -35.50 -2.50
C SER A 131 -22.05 -35.62 -1.42
N ARG A 132 -20.76 -35.60 -1.78
CA ARG A 132 -19.65 -35.75 -0.81
C ARG A 132 -19.56 -34.60 0.19
N ALA A 133 -19.84 -33.35 -0.21
CA ALA A 133 -19.94 -32.23 0.72
C ALA A 133 -21.14 -32.37 1.67
N SER A 134 -22.27 -32.88 1.18
CA SER A 134 -23.48 -33.13 1.99
C SER A 134 -23.35 -34.36 2.89
N GLU A 135 -22.66 -35.40 2.45
CA GLU A 135 -22.35 -36.63 3.20
C GLU A 135 -21.35 -36.35 4.32
N VAL A 136 -20.31 -35.54 4.07
CA VAL A 136 -19.39 -35.09 5.13
C VAL A 136 -20.11 -34.20 6.15
N ALA A 137 -21.07 -33.37 5.72
CA ALA A 137 -21.92 -32.60 6.64
C ALA A 137 -22.92 -33.47 7.41
N ALA A 138 -23.47 -34.53 6.81
CA ALA A 138 -24.40 -35.46 7.44
C ALA A 138 -23.71 -36.48 8.37
N ALA A 139 -22.46 -36.85 8.08
CA ALA A 139 -21.64 -37.73 8.91
C ALA A 139 -21.14 -37.06 10.21
N MET A 140 -21.22 -35.73 10.31
CA MET A 140 -20.85 -34.93 11.49
C MET A 140 -21.99 -34.85 12.54
N GLY A 141 -22.84 -35.88 12.65
CA GLY A 141 -24.16 -35.75 13.29
C GLY A 141 -24.77 -36.96 14.00
N GLU A 142 -23.99 -37.74 14.75
CA GLU A 142 -24.33 -38.18 16.14
C GLU A 142 -23.10 -38.87 16.76
N PRO A 143 -22.79 -38.70 18.06
CA PRO A 143 -21.54 -39.16 18.63
C PRO A 143 -21.55 -40.68 18.88
N SER A 144 -20.80 -41.44 18.08
CA SER A 144 -20.41 -42.80 18.45
C SER A 144 -19.56 -42.79 19.71
N GLU A 145 -19.85 -43.68 20.66
CA GLU A 145 -19.12 -43.81 21.93
C GLU A 145 -17.60 -43.84 21.71
N MET A 146 -16.86 -42.92 22.36
CA MET A 146 -15.40 -42.93 22.29
C MET A 146 -14.87 -44.05 23.17
N ILE A 147 -14.12 -44.96 22.55
CA ILE A 147 -13.38 -46.04 23.18
C ILE A 147 -11.89 -45.73 23.08
N ASP A 148 -11.14 -45.95 24.16
CA ASP A 148 -9.71 -45.65 24.19
C ASP A 148 -8.86 -46.70 23.42
N ALA A 149 -7.54 -46.56 23.46
CA ALA A 149 -6.62 -47.47 22.78
C ALA A 149 -6.61 -48.92 23.33
N PHE A 150 -7.33 -49.19 24.43
CA PHE A 150 -7.51 -50.51 25.04
C PHE A 150 -8.96 -51.03 24.90
N GLY A 151 -9.89 -50.20 24.43
CA GLY A 151 -11.27 -50.56 24.15
C GLY A 151 -12.25 -50.28 25.30
N ASP A 152 -11.87 -49.45 26.28
CA ASP A 152 -12.76 -49.05 27.38
C ASP A 152 -13.48 -47.71 27.05
N PRO A 153 -14.80 -47.56 27.36
CA PRO A 153 -15.54 -46.33 27.05
C PRO A 153 -15.07 -45.13 27.87
N VAL A 154 -14.87 -44.00 27.20
CA VAL A 154 -14.43 -42.73 27.81
C VAL A 154 -15.60 -41.74 27.84
N GLU A 155 -15.95 -41.23 29.02
CA GLU A 155 -16.94 -40.15 29.13
C GLU A 155 -16.45 -38.88 28.40
N PRO A 156 -17.31 -38.19 27.62
CA PRO A 156 -16.90 -37.06 26.82
C PRO A 156 -16.57 -35.84 27.69
N ASP A 157 -15.29 -35.47 27.71
CA ASP A 157 -14.79 -34.26 28.38
C ASP A 157 -15.47 -32.99 27.82
N ALA A 158 -15.55 -31.94 28.62
CA ALA A 158 -16.32 -30.72 28.33
C ALA A 158 -15.90 -30.01 27.01
N ALA A 159 -14.69 -30.29 26.52
CA ALA A 159 -14.20 -29.87 25.21
C ALA A 159 -15.03 -30.43 24.03
N LEU A 160 -15.62 -31.63 24.14
CA LEU A 160 -16.44 -32.21 23.07
C LEU A 160 -17.83 -31.57 23.02
N ALA A 161 -18.41 -31.22 24.17
CA ALA A 161 -19.64 -30.42 24.22
C ALA A 161 -19.44 -29.04 23.57
N ALA A 162 -18.27 -28.41 23.77
CA ALA A 162 -17.89 -27.19 23.07
C ALA A 162 -17.71 -27.40 21.55
N SER A 163 -17.27 -28.58 21.11
CA SER A 163 -17.20 -28.94 19.68
C SER A 163 -18.57 -29.04 19.01
N VAL A 164 -19.60 -29.50 19.72
CA VAL A 164 -20.98 -29.53 19.19
C VAL A 164 -21.56 -28.12 19.11
N ALA A 165 -21.28 -27.25 20.08
CA ALA A 165 -21.63 -25.82 19.99
C ALA A 165 -20.91 -25.08 18.84
N ALA A 166 -19.71 -25.52 18.46
CA ALA A 166 -18.98 -24.96 17.31
C ALA A 166 -19.64 -25.26 15.94
N ALA A 167 -20.57 -26.22 15.87
CA ALA A 167 -21.40 -26.49 14.69
C ALA A 167 -22.62 -25.55 14.58
N SER A 168 -23.11 -24.99 15.70
CA SER A 168 -24.31 -24.15 15.77
C SER A 168 -24.07 -22.64 15.73
N GLY A 169 -22.83 -22.20 15.48
CA GLY A 169 -22.54 -20.83 14.99
C GLY A 169 -21.96 -19.83 15.99
N GLU A 170 -21.79 -20.18 17.26
CA GLU A 170 -21.18 -19.29 18.26
C GLU A 170 -19.90 -19.89 18.85
N MET A 171 -18.75 -19.39 18.40
CA MET A 171 -17.50 -19.41 19.19
C MET A 171 -17.12 -17.96 19.52
N PRO A 172 -17.36 -17.50 20.75
CA PRO A 172 -16.68 -16.32 21.24
C PRO A 172 -15.17 -16.59 21.26
N LEU A 173 -14.37 -15.66 20.73
CA LEU A 173 -13.01 -15.50 21.25
C LEU A 173 -13.12 -15.16 22.75
N PRO A 174 -12.15 -15.53 23.60
CA PRO A 174 -12.20 -15.25 25.03
C PRO A 174 -12.31 -13.73 25.27
N THR A 175 -13.52 -13.30 25.58
CA THR A 175 -13.98 -11.92 25.81
C THR A 175 -14.38 -11.72 27.28
N SER A 176 -14.03 -12.68 28.14
CA SER A 176 -14.44 -12.76 29.56
C SER A 176 -13.62 -11.89 30.52
N GLU A 177 -12.64 -11.14 30.03
CA GLU A 177 -11.87 -10.18 30.83
C GLU A 177 -12.08 -8.76 30.29
N GLU A 178 -12.29 -7.81 31.19
CA GLU A 178 -12.40 -6.39 30.82
C GLU A 178 -11.13 -5.97 30.05
N PRO A 179 -11.24 -5.32 28.87
CA PRO A 179 -10.07 -4.98 28.05
C PRO A 179 -8.98 -4.19 28.80
N SER A 180 -9.40 -3.36 29.77
CA SER A 180 -8.56 -2.62 30.72
C SER A 180 -7.56 -3.47 31.51
N LYS A 181 -7.91 -4.74 31.80
CA LYS A 181 -7.06 -5.68 32.54
C LYS A 181 -6.12 -6.47 31.62
N VAL A 182 -6.48 -6.61 30.34
CA VAL A 182 -5.74 -7.42 29.36
C VAL A 182 -4.59 -6.63 28.72
N ALA A 183 -4.81 -5.35 28.39
CA ALA A 183 -3.90 -4.59 27.53
C ALA A 183 -2.47 -4.42 28.08
N GLY A 184 -2.33 -4.08 29.36
CA GLY A 184 -1.02 -3.93 30.02
C GLY A 184 -0.19 -5.22 29.98
N PRO A 185 -0.67 -6.34 30.56
CA PRO A 185 0.03 -7.62 30.54
C PRO A 185 0.35 -8.15 29.13
N VAL A 186 -0.55 -7.96 28.16
CA VAL A 186 -0.31 -8.33 26.75
C VAL A 186 0.84 -7.51 26.15
N LEU A 187 0.86 -6.19 26.40
CA LEU A 187 1.90 -5.28 25.94
C LEU A 187 3.26 -5.55 26.60
N GLU A 188 3.30 -5.80 27.91
CA GLU A 188 4.53 -6.15 28.63
C GLU A 188 5.18 -7.44 28.08
N LYS A 189 4.37 -8.49 27.85
CA LYS A 189 4.84 -9.73 27.23
C LYS A 189 5.35 -9.51 25.80
N ALA A 190 4.66 -8.67 25.01
CA ALA A 190 5.11 -8.29 23.67
C ALA A 190 6.45 -7.53 23.72
N ARG A 191 6.62 -6.58 24.65
CA ARG A 191 7.88 -5.83 24.83
C ARG A 191 9.04 -6.75 25.22
N ALA A 192 8.81 -7.73 26.10
CA ALA A 192 9.82 -8.72 26.47
C ALA A 192 10.24 -9.61 25.27
N ALA A 193 9.28 -10.13 24.52
CA ALA A 193 9.55 -10.92 23.32
C ALA A 193 10.26 -10.10 22.21
N GLN A 194 9.85 -8.84 22.03
CA GLN A 194 10.45 -7.90 21.08
C GLN A 194 11.93 -7.64 21.37
N ALA A 195 12.28 -7.46 22.64
CA ALA A 195 13.64 -7.16 23.07
C ALA A 195 14.63 -8.28 22.73
N GLU A 196 14.20 -9.55 22.79
CA GLU A 196 15.01 -10.69 22.33
C GLU A 196 14.99 -10.83 20.81
N TRP A 197 13.83 -10.68 20.16
CA TRP A 197 13.67 -10.78 18.71
C TRP A 197 14.50 -9.76 17.92
N ALA A 198 14.62 -8.54 18.44
CA ALA A 198 15.42 -7.47 17.85
C ALA A 198 16.94 -7.71 17.91
N LYS A 199 17.43 -8.64 18.75
CA LYS A 199 18.85 -9.03 18.80
C LYS A 199 19.23 -9.98 17.66
N LEU A 200 18.26 -10.66 17.06
CA LEU A 200 18.50 -11.55 15.93
C LEU A 200 18.89 -10.75 14.69
N ARG A 201 19.79 -11.30 13.87
CA ARG A 201 20.00 -10.79 12.51
C ARG A 201 18.83 -11.18 11.62
N PHE A 202 18.66 -10.48 10.50
CA PHE A 202 17.54 -10.74 9.59
C PHE A 202 17.50 -12.20 9.10
N GLU A 203 18.65 -12.79 8.78
CA GLU A 203 18.76 -14.18 8.32
C GLU A 203 18.32 -15.20 9.38
N GLN A 204 18.46 -14.86 10.66
CA GLN A 204 17.98 -15.70 11.76
C GLN A 204 16.46 -15.60 11.94
N ARG A 205 15.87 -14.43 11.63
CA ARG A 205 14.41 -14.27 11.57
C ARG A 205 13.80 -14.99 10.37
N LEU A 206 14.50 -15.00 9.22
CA LEU A 206 14.04 -15.60 7.95
C LEU A 206 13.60 -17.06 8.10
N VAL A 207 14.29 -17.85 8.92
CA VAL A 207 13.96 -19.26 9.23
C VAL A 207 12.51 -19.44 9.70
N HIS A 208 11.97 -18.48 10.46
CA HIS A 208 10.58 -18.54 10.93
C HIS A 208 9.57 -18.20 9.81
N PHE A 209 9.94 -17.30 8.89
CA PHE A 209 9.12 -16.98 7.71
C PHE A 209 9.12 -18.11 6.68
N ASP A 210 10.24 -18.81 6.52
CA ASP A 210 10.31 -20.05 5.73
C ASP A 210 9.41 -21.14 6.30
N ALA A 211 9.40 -21.33 7.63
CA ALA A 211 8.49 -22.24 8.30
C ALA A 211 7.02 -21.84 8.12
N LEU A 212 6.70 -20.54 8.18
CA LEU A 212 5.35 -20.02 7.92
C LEU A 212 4.91 -20.24 6.47
N ARG A 213 5.79 -19.98 5.51
CA ARG A 213 5.55 -20.23 4.08
C ARG A 213 5.32 -21.73 3.82
N ALA A 214 6.14 -22.60 4.42
CA ALA A 214 5.99 -24.05 4.31
C ALA A 214 4.67 -24.55 4.90
N GLU A 215 4.30 -24.09 6.10
CA GLU A 215 3.02 -24.39 6.76
C GLU A 215 1.84 -23.96 5.89
N MET A 216 1.85 -22.73 5.38
CA MET A 216 0.79 -22.22 4.50
C MET A 216 0.68 -23.01 3.19
N VAL A 217 1.80 -23.44 2.59
CA VAL A 217 1.77 -24.29 1.39
C VAL A 217 1.27 -25.70 1.71
N ALA A 218 1.68 -26.29 2.82
CA ALA A 218 1.26 -27.63 3.24
C ALA A 218 -0.25 -27.70 3.53
N GLN A 219 -0.75 -26.78 4.37
CA GLN A 219 -2.13 -26.77 4.87
C GLN A 219 -3.12 -26.02 3.96
N ARG A 220 -2.72 -25.62 2.75
CA ARG A 220 -3.56 -24.84 1.81
C ARG A 220 -4.94 -25.47 1.55
N SER A 221 -5.01 -26.81 1.54
CA SER A 221 -6.24 -27.57 1.30
C SER A 221 -7.29 -27.37 2.40
N ASP A 222 -6.87 -27.05 3.63
CA ASP A 222 -7.75 -26.84 4.77
C ASP A 222 -7.97 -25.35 5.01
N TYR A 223 -6.89 -24.55 4.95
CA TYR A 223 -6.95 -23.12 5.23
C TYR A 223 -7.72 -22.32 4.17
N VAL A 224 -7.56 -22.62 2.88
CA VAL A 224 -8.22 -21.83 1.82
C VAL A 224 -9.74 -22.05 1.80
N PRO A 225 -10.29 -23.29 1.85
CA PRO A 225 -11.75 -23.49 1.89
C PRO A 225 -12.38 -23.02 3.20
N SER A 226 -11.70 -23.21 4.34
CA SER A 226 -12.15 -22.71 5.64
C SER A 226 -12.24 -21.18 5.65
N MET A 227 -11.22 -20.50 5.11
CA MET A 227 -11.20 -19.05 4.95
C MET A 227 -12.30 -18.57 4.01
N ALA A 228 -12.43 -19.16 2.82
CA ALA A 228 -13.48 -18.83 1.85
C ALA A 228 -14.88 -18.91 2.46
N THR A 229 -15.14 -19.98 3.22
CA THR A 229 -16.40 -20.18 3.96
C THR A 229 -16.60 -19.11 5.02
N ALA A 230 -15.58 -18.80 5.83
CA ALA A 230 -15.67 -17.83 6.92
C ALA A 230 -15.83 -16.37 6.46
N ILE A 231 -15.43 -16.04 5.22
CA ILE A 231 -15.58 -14.69 4.62
C ILE A 231 -16.73 -14.60 3.61
N GLY A 232 -17.42 -15.70 3.31
CA GLY A 232 -18.54 -15.77 2.36
C GLY A 232 -18.15 -15.61 0.88
N ARG A 233 -16.87 -15.74 0.52
CA ARG A 233 -16.38 -15.49 -0.85
C ARG A 233 -16.12 -16.78 -1.64
N PRO A 234 -16.18 -16.75 -2.98
CA PRO A 234 -15.74 -17.86 -3.81
C PRO A 234 -14.30 -18.28 -3.48
N MET A 235 -14.01 -19.58 -3.53
CA MET A 235 -12.68 -20.11 -3.17
C MET A 235 -11.55 -19.47 -3.99
N VAL A 236 -11.80 -19.17 -5.27
CA VAL A 236 -10.82 -18.49 -6.14
C VAL A 236 -10.55 -17.05 -5.68
N GLU A 237 -11.56 -16.33 -5.17
CA GLU A 237 -11.40 -14.98 -4.63
C GLU A 237 -10.68 -15.00 -3.27
N ALA A 238 -11.00 -15.95 -2.39
CA ALA A 238 -10.26 -16.14 -1.14
C ALA A 238 -8.78 -16.49 -1.42
N LEU A 239 -8.52 -17.39 -2.38
CA LEU A 239 -7.18 -17.77 -2.77
C LEU A 239 -6.39 -16.58 -3.35
N THR A 240 -6.94 -15.87 -4.34
CA THR A 240 -6.23 -14.80 -5.05
C THR A 240 -6.21 -13.46 -4.32
N GLY A 241 -7.23 -13.17 -3.50
CA GLY A 241 -7.37 -11.92 -2.77
C GLY A 241 -6.82 -11.95 -1.34
N GLU A 242 -6.89 -13.10 -0.64
CA GLU A 242 -6.42 -13.22 0.75
C GLU A 242 -5.16 -14.08 0.88
N TYR A 243 -5.10 -15.24 0.23
CA TYR A 243 -4.07 -16.24 0.56
C TYR A 243 -2.75 -16.08 -0.21
N LEU A 244 -2.81 -15.98 -1.54
CA LEU A 244 -1.64 -15.85 -2.40
C LEU A 244 -0.84 -14.56 -2.16
N PRO A 245 -1.43 -13.38 -1.89
CA PRO A 245 -0.66 -12.17 -1.60
C PRO A 245 0.27 -12.32 -0.38
N VAL A 246 -0.17 -13.06 0.64
CA VAL A 246 0.64 -13.32 1.84
C VAL A 246 1.82 -14.25 1.53
N LEU A 247 1.60 -15.29 0.70
CA LEU A 247 2.68 -16.15 0.22
C LEU A 247 3.71 -15.40 -0.63
N GLU A 248 3.29 -14.40 -1.41
CA GLU A 248 4.16 -13.63 -2.28
C GLU A 248 5.00 -12.58 -1.51
N VAL A 249 4.44 -11.99 -0.44
CA VAL A 249 5.22 -11.24 0.56
C VAL A 249 6.28 -12.15 1.19
N LEU A 250 5.89 -13.33 1.70
CA LEU A 250 6.84 -14.31 2.27
C LEU A 250 7.91 -14.77 1.27
N ARG A 251 7.60 -14.79 -0.04
CA ARG A 251 8.53 -15.17 -1.11
C ARG A 251 9.58 -14.09 -1.41
N THR A 252 9.35 -12.84 -1.01
CA THR A 252 10.17 -11.68 -1.42
C THR A 252 10.86 -10.96 -0.26
N LEU A 253 10.67 -11.40 0.99
CA LEU A 253 11.24 -10.76 2.18
C LEU A 253 12.77 -10.59 2.14
N ASP A 254 13.48 -11.56 1.59
CA ASP A 254 14.95 -11.57 1.47
C ASP A 254 15.48 -10.60 0.40
N GLU A 255 14.65 -10.22 -0.56
CA GLU A 255 14.92 -9.13 -1.51
C GLU A 255 14.56 -7.75 -0.93
N VAL A 256 13.41 -7.67 -0.23
CA VAL A 256 12.80 -6.39 0.21
C VAL A 256 13.43 -5.82 1.48
N VAL A 257 13.68 -6.66 2.48
CA VAL A 257 14.02 -6.19 3.83
C VAL A 257 15.50 -5.82 4.00
N PRO A 258 16.49 -6.61 3.52
CA PRO A 258 17.90 -6.29 3.72
C PRO A 258 18.34 -4.90 3.23
N PRO A 259 17.91 -4.39 2.06
CA PRO A 259 18.25 -3.03 1.62
C PRO A 259 17.79 -1.92 2.58
N LEU A 260 16.71 -2.15 3.34
CA LEU A 260 16.17 -1.20 4.32
C LEU A 260 16.93 -1.20 5.65
N LEU A 261 17.72 -2.24 5.92
CA LEU A 261 18.52 -2.40 7.14
C LEU A 261 19.98 -1.97 6.98
N VAL A 262 20.35 -1.42 5.81
CA VAL A 262 21.70 -0.93 5.52
C VAL A 262 21.99 0.37 6.29
N ASP A 263 23.18 0.45 6.87
CA ASP A 263 23.72 1.65 7.52
C ASP A 263 24.05 2.73 6.46
N HIS A 264 23.38 3.88 6.51
CA HIS A 264 23.59 5.00 5.60
C HIS A 264 24.58 6.02 6.21
N HIS A 265 25.84 5.93 5.82
CA HIS A 265 26.89 6.85 6.26
C HIS A 265 26.76 8.25 5.64
N SER A 266 27.01 9.29 6.44
CA SER A 266 27.08 10.67 5.99
C SER A 266 28.23 10.91 5.01
N ALA A 267 28.06 11.86 4.09
CA ALA A 267 29.09 12.25 3.11
C ALA A 267 30.41 12.80 3.71
N GLY A 268 30.43 13.10 5.01
CA GLY A 268 31.62 13.50 5.78
C GLY A 268 31.24 14.29 7.03
N PRO A 269 32.20 14.52 7.96
CA PRO A 269 32.02 15.44 9.07
C PRO A 269 31.72 16.88 8.59
N PRO A 270 30.96 17.67 9.37
CA PRO A 270 30.98 19.13 9.25
C PRO A 270 32.42 19.67 9.37
N SER A 271 32.76 20.74 8.64
CA SER A 271 34.12 21.31 8.58
C SER A 271 34.67 21.88 9.91
N THR A 272 33.87 21.87 10.97
CA THR A 272 34.22 22.29 12.34
C THR A 272 34.23 21.11 13.32
N HIS A 273 34.06 19.89 12.81
CA HIS A 273 33.86 18.65 13.56
C HIS A 273 34.71 17.52 12.96
N ASP A 274 36.00 17.78 12.73
CA ASP A 274 36.96 16.75 12.30
C ASP A 274 36.87 15.48 13.18
N GLY A 275 37.06 14.31 12.58
CA GLY A 275 36.96 13.01 13.26
C GLY A 275 35.53 12.57 13.63
N LEU A 276 34.50 13.38 13.33
CA LEU A 276 33.09 12.98 13.49
C LEU A 276 32.67 12.06 12.35
N THR A 277 32.05 10.93 12.69
CA THR A 277 31.33 10.08 11.75
C THR A 277 29.86 10.05 12.11
N ALA A 278 28.99 10.07 11.11
CA ALA A 278 27.55 9.94 11.31
C ALA A 278 27.00 8.83 10.42
N CYS A 279 26.09 8.04 10.98
CA CYS A 279 25.40 6.96 10.28
C CYS A 279 23.92 7.02 10.63
N ALA A 280 23.06 7.16 9.62
CA ALA A 280 21.63 6.97 9.76
C ALA A 280 21.32 5.48 9.57
N ARG A 281 20.62 4.87 10.51
CA ARG A 281 20.17 3.48 10.41
C ARG A 281 18.70 3.34 10.71
N MET A 282 18.04 2.39 10.07
CA MET A 282 16.64 2.10 10.32
C MET A 282 16.54 1.10 11.47
N VAL A 283 15.70 1.40 12.47
CA VAL A 283 15.47 0.56 13.65
C VAL A 283 13.96 0.30 13.83
N PRO A 284 13.54 -0.83 14.40
CA PRO A 284 12.13 -1.09 14.68
C PRO A 284 11.50 -0.02 15.61
N TYR A 285 10.17 0.11 15.53
CA TYR A 285 9.41 0.89 16.50
C TYR A 285 9.43 0.21 17.87
N GLY A 286 9.17 -1.10 17.91
CA GLY A 286 9.04 -1.88 19.13
C GLY A 286 7.82 -2.79 19.03
N VAL A 287 6.78 -2.55 19.83
CA VAL A 287 5.50 -3.24 19.72
C VAL A 287 4.55 -2.46 18.82
N VAL A 288 4.09 -3.12 17.76
CA VAL A 288 3.10 -2.59 16.81
C VAL A 288 1.74 -3.20 17.12
N VAL A 289 0.72 -2.35 17.32
CA VAL A 289 -0.68 -2.75 17.42
C VAL A 289 -1.34 -2.58 16.04
N LEU A 290 -2.10 -3.58 15.61
CA LEU A 290 -2.82 -3.59 14.34
C LEU A 290 -4.32 -3.82 14.59
N THR A 291 -5.21 -3.22 13.81
CA THR A 291 -6.62 -3.65 13.70
C THR A 291 -6.90 -4.38 12.38
N ASN A 292 -7.85 -5.32 12.40
CA ASN A 292 -8.31 -5.97 11.16
C ASN A 292 -9.17 -5.01 10.33
N GLY A 293 -8.86 -4.91 9.04
CA GLY A 293 -9.80 -4.36 8.06
C GLY A 293 -10.98 -5.30 7.82
N GLN A 294 -12.21 -4.78 7.82
CA GLN A 294 -13.42 -5.58 7.55
C GLN A 294 -13.43 -6.20 6.15
N GLN A 295 -12.69 -5.63 5.20
CA GLN A 295 -12.72 -6.01 3.78
C GLN A 295 -11.55 -6.90 3.34
N SER A 296 -10.54 -7.12 4.19
CA SER A 296 -9.53 -8.15 4.01
C SER A 296 -9.09 -8.67 5.39
N PRO A 297 -9.82 -9.64 5.96
CA PRO A 297 -9.59 -10.08 7.33
C PRO A 297 -8.36 -11.00 7.47
N PHE A 298 -7.71 -11.40 6.37
CA PHE A 298 -6.50 -12.22 6.41
C PHE A 298 -5.31 -11.57 5.69
N ALA A 299 -5.41 -11.22 4.39
CA ALA A 299 -4.25 -10.72 3.63
C ALA A 299 -3.65 -9.46 4.24
N TYR A 300 -4.49 -8.47 4.53
CA TYR A 300 -4.08 -7.18 5.07
C TYR A 300 -3.39 -7.30 6.44
N PRO A 301 -3.99 -7.90 7.50
CA PRO A 301 -3.32 -8.05 8.78
C PRO A 301 -2.09 -8.97 8.69
N MET A 302 -2.15 -10.11 7.97
CA MET A 302 -0.98 -11.00 7.84
C MET A 302 0.23 -10.32 7.21
N THR A 303 0.02 -9.54 6.14
CA THR A 303 1.11 -8.80 5.47
C THR A 303 1.78 -7.83 6.45
N LEU A 304 1.00 -7.03 7.16
CA LEU A 304 1.51 -6.07 8.15
C LEU A 304 2.20 -6.77 9.34
N MET A 305 1.67 -7.91 9.80
CA MET A 305 2.32 -8.73 10.82
C MET A 305 3.69 -9.21 10.33
N ILE A 306 3.77 -9.74 9.11
CA ILE A 306 5.00 -10.23 8.50
C ILE A 306 6.03 -9.10 8.36
N ASP A 307 5.63 -7.95 7.81
CA ASP A 307 6.48 -6.76 7.66
C ASP A 307 7.07 -6.29 9.01
N ALA A 308 6.24 -6.24 10.04
CA ALA A 308 6.63 -5.80 11.38
C ALA A 308 7.60 -6.79 12.03
N LEU A 309 7.30 -8.09 11.95
CA LEU A 309 8.16 -9.14 12.49
C LEU A 309 9.50 -9.21 11.75
N ALA A 310 9.52 -9.08 10.42
CA ALA A 310 10.74 -9.17 9.61
C ALA A 310 11.73 -8.04 9.93
N THR A 311 11.21 -6.88 10.28
CA THR A 311 11.97 -5.68 10.70
C THR A 311 12.34 -5.64 12.18
N GLY A 312 11.93 -6.63 12.98
CA GLY A 312 12.33 -6.78 14.38
C GLY A 312 11.35 -6.20 15.41
N ASN A 313 10.10 -5.95 15.02
CA ASN A 313 9.02 -5.57 15.93
C ASN A 313 8.33 -6.81 16.53
N ALA A 314 7.58 -6.62 17.62
CA ALA A 314 6.53 -7.55 18.05
C ALA A 314 5.15 -7.03 17.61
N VAL A 315 4.16 -7.91 17.52
CA VAL A 315 2.84 -7.56 16.98
C VAL A 315 1.70 -8.02 17.87
N ILE A 316 0.77 -7.10 18.13
CA ILE A 316 -0.52 -7.39 18.78
C ILE A 316 -1.63 -7.06 17.77
N LEU A 317 -2.35 -8.08 17.34
CA LEU A 317 -3.52 -7.93 16.48
C LEU A 317 -4.78 -7.81 17.34
N CYS A 318 -5.42 -6.64 17.31
CA CYS A 318 -6.78 -6.44 17.77
C CYS A 318 -7.72 -6.97 16.67
N GLY A 319 -7.99 -8.28 16.74
CA GLY A 319 -8.75 -8.99 15.74
C GLY A 319 -10.24 -8.68 15.84
N ALA A 320 -10.83 -8.24 14.72
CA ALA A 320 -12.25 -7.90 14.66
C ALA A 320 -13.13 -9.11 15.02
N GLU A 321 -14.15 -8.85 15.84
CA GLU A 321 -15.08 -9.86 16.38
C GLU A 321 -15.85 -10.62 15.29
N HIS A 322 -16.04 -10.03 14.11
CA HIS A 322 -16.76 -10.65 12.99
C HIS A 322 -16.00 -11.80 12.31
N HIS A 323 -14.70 -11.97 12.55
CA HIS A 323 -13.88 -13.00 11.88
C HIS A 323 -13.04 -13.85 12.87
N PRO A 324 -13.63 -14.45 13.91
CA PRO A 324 -12.89 -15.12 14.98
C PRO A 324 -12.15 -16.37 14.48
N ARG A 325 -12.72 -17.07 13.48
CA ARG A 325 -12.09 -18.24 12.83
C ARG A 325 -10.84 -17.85 12.02
N ILE A 326 -10.80 -16.64 11.44
CA ILE A 326 -9.64 -16.14 10.70
C ILE A 326 -8.53 -15.75 11.68
N ASN A 327 -8.89 -15.03 12.75
CA ASN A 327 -7.97 -14.67 13.84
C ASN A 327 -7.29 -15.91 14.46
N GLU A 328 -8.06 -16.97 14.74
CA GLU A 328 -7.50 -18.23 15.24
C GLU A 328 -6.62 -18.94 14.21
N THR A 329 -6.97 -18.89 12.92
CA THR A 329 -6.16 -19.47 11.84
C THR A 329 -4.79 -18.80 11.76
N MET A 330 -4.74 -17.46 11.79
CA MET A 330 -3.48 -16.70 11.86
C MET A 330 -2.66 -17.10 13.10
N ARG A 331 -3.31 -17.18 14.28
CA ARG A 331 -2.65 -17.59 15.54
C ARG A 331 -2.10 -19.03 15.51
N LYS A 332 -2.73 -19.94 14.75
CA LYS A 332 -2.24 -21.31 14.53
C LYS A 332 -1.01 -21.32 13.61
N MET A 333 -1.06 -20.62 12.48
CA MET A 333 0.04 -20.52 11.52
C MET A 333 1.35 -20.07 12.16
N PHE A 334 1.35 -18.95 12.91
CA PHE A 334 2.55 -18.46 13.61
C PHE A 334 3.09 -19.44 14.67
N ARG A 335 2.20 -20.20 15.33
CA ARG A 335 2.59 -21.23 16.31
C ARG A 335 3.25 -22.43 15.65
N HIS A 336 2.68 -22.92 14.55
CA HIS A 336 3.24 -24.04 13.79
C HIS A 336 4.57 -23.66 13.12
N ALA A 337 4.69 -22.41 12.67
CA ALA A 337 5.94 -21.78 12.21
C ALA A 337 6.96 -21.48 13.33
N ARG A 338 6.65 -21.83 14.59
CA ARG A 338 7.52 -21.73 15.76
C ARG A 338 8.07 -20.31 16.01
N PHE A 339 7.26 -19.27 15.78
CA PHE A 339 7.63 -17.92 16.23
C PHE A 339 7.74 -17.91 17.77
N PRO A 340 8.66 -17.10 18.34
CA PRO A 340 8.77 -16.96 19.79
C PRO A 340 7.45 -16.63 20.49
N GLU A 341 7.27 -17.18 21.69
CA GLU A 341 6.06 -16.96 22.48
C GLU A 341 5.86 -15.45 22.76
N ASN A 342 4.61 -14.99 22.71
CA ASN A 342 4.20 -13.59 22.92
C ASN A 342 4.74 -12.56 21.91
N LEU A 343 5.58 -12.95 20.94
CA LEU A 343 6.03 -12.07 19.85
C LEU A 343 4.88 -11.72 18.89
N VAL A 344 3.98 -12.68 18.67
CA VAL A 344 2.72 -12.50 17.97
C VAL A 344 1.59 -12.82 18.93
N GLN A 345 0.74 -11.84 19.21
CA GLN A 345 -0.46 -12.00 20.02
C GLN A 345 -1.68 -11.58 19.19
N VAL A 346 -2.73 -12.40 19.23
CA VAL A 346 -4.01 -12.13 18.56
C VAL A 346 -5.07 -12.12 19.64
N ILE A 347 -5.67 -10.97 19.88
CA ILE A 347 -6.72 -10.76 20.89
C ILE A 347 -8.04 -10.43 20.19
N GLY A 348 -9.16 -10.85 20.76
CA GLY A 348 -10.47 -10.33 20.34
C GLY A 348 -10.55 -8.85 20.71
N GLY A 349 -10.97 -7.99 19.78
CA GLY A 349 -11.00 -6.56 20.03
C GLY A 349 -12.05 -5.81 19.24
N ASP A 350 -12.79 -4.98 19.95
CA ASP A 350 -13.70 -3.98 19.44
C ASP A 350 -13.02 -2.59 19.44
N THR A 351 -13.84 -1.54 19.40
CA THR A 351 -13.38 -0.15 19.57
C THR A 351 -12.76 0.10 20.94
N GLU A 352 -13.32 -0.47 22.00
CA GLU A 352 -12.87 -0.28 23.38
C GLU A 352 -11.53 -0.97 23.63
N THR A 353 -11.36 -2.23 23.20
CA THR A 353 -10.04 -2.91 23.25
C THR A 353 -8.97 -2.11 22.51
N THR A 354 -9.29 -1.57 21.33
CA THR A 354 -8.35 -0.73 20.57
C THR A 354 -7.99 0.55 21.33
N ARG A 355 -8.97 1.22 21.94
CA ARG A 355 -8.76 2.43 22.77
C ARG A 355 -7.84 2.15 23.96
N VAL A 356 -8.15 1.09 24.71
CA VAL A 356 -7.37 0.69 25.89
C VAL A 356 -5.95 0.26 25.49
N MET A 357 -5.79 -0.44 24.37
CA MET A 357 -4.47 -0.80 23.84
C MET A 357 -3.62 0.44 23.55
N VAL A 358 -4.18 1.54 23.02
CA VAL A 358 -3.45 2.81 22.84
C VAL A 358 -3.05 3.44 24.17
N GLU A 359 -3.91 3.36 25.18
CA GLU A 359 -3.65 3.90 26.52
C GLU A 359 -2.58 3.11 27.29
N ALA A 360 -2.39 1.83 26.99
CA ALA A 360 -1.27 1.05 27.50
C ALA A 360 0.10 1.51 26.93
N GLY A 361 0.11 2.31 25.85
CA GLY A 361 1.31 2.91 25.28
C GLY A 361 2.16 1.97 24.38
N PRO A 362 1.63 1.49 23.24
CA PRO A 362 2.38 0.76 22.24
C PRO A 362 3.24 1.73 21.41
N ASP A 363 4.27 1.22 20.74
CA ASP A 363 5.22 2.08 20.02
C ASP A 363 4.68 2.55 18.65
N LYS A 364 3.76 1.80 18.04
CA LYS A 364 3.00 2.18 16.84
C LYS A 364 1.59 1.55 16.83
N LEU A 365 0.59 2.29 16.35
CA LEU A 365 -0.74 1.79 16.01
C LEU A 365 -0.97 1.93 14.50
N ILE A 366 -1.37 0.84 13.84
CA ILE A 366 -1.95 0.84 12.50
C ILE A 366 -3.44 0.55 12.64
N PHE A 367 -4.26 1.57 12.36
CA PHE A 367 -5.71 1.51 12.43
C PHE A 367 -6.32 1.52 11.03
N ASP A 368 -7.03 0.45 10.68
CA ASP A 368 -8.01 0.43 9.59
C ASP A 368 -9.42 0.44 10.21
N GLY A 369 -10.28 1.35 9.73
CA GLY A 369 -11.61 1.56 10.31
C GLY A 369 -12.25 2.91 9.98
N ASP A 370 -13.19 3.32 10.83
CA ASP A 370 -13.94 4.56 10.63
C ASP A 370 -13.12 5.84 10.91
N SER A 371 -13.40 6.93 10.20
CA SER A 371 -12.64 8.19 10.32
C SER A 371 -12.91 8.97 11.61
N GLU A 372 -14.11 8.87 12.20
CA GLU A 372 -14.44 9.51 13.47
C GLU A 372 -13.75 8.80 14.65
N LEU A 373 -13.67 7.46 14.60
CA LEU A 373 -12.87 6.69 15.54
C LEU A 373 -11.37 6.90 15.31
N GLY A 374 -10.90 6.83 14.06
CA GLY A 374 -9.51 7.05 13.70
C GLY A 374 -8.99 8.42 14.14
N SER A 375 -9.81 9.48 14.04
CA SER A 375 -9.47 10.81 14.54
C SER A 375 -9.33 10.84 16.08
N ARG A 376 -10.20 10.16 16.82
CA ARG A 376 -10.12 10.04 18.29
C ARG A 376 -8.92 9.20 18.74
N LEU A 377 -8.58 8.13 18.03
CA LEU A 377 -7.37 7.33 18.30
C LEU A 377 -6.10 8.12 17.98
N ALA A 378 -6.07 8.88 16.87
CA ALA A 378 -4.94 9.75 16.52
C ALA A 378 -4.60 10.75 17.65
N GLN A 379 -5.63 11.39 18.22
CA GLN A 379 -5.45 12.31 19.36
C GLN A 379 -4.83 11.61 20.58
N ARG A 380 -5.28 10.39 20.91
CA ARG A 380 -4.71 9.60 22.01
C ARG A 380 -3.27 9.18 21.75
N CYS A 381 -2.96 8.72 20.53
CA CYS A 381 -1.60 8.35 20.13
C CYS A 381 -0.62 9.53 20.21
N VAL A 382 -1.04 10.74 19.79
CA VAL A 382 -0.22 11.96 19.94
C VAL A 382 0.08 12.26 21.41
N VAL A 383 -0.87 12.05 22.31
CA VAL A 383 -0.67 12.25 23.76
C VAL A 383 0.23 11.17 24.38
N SER A 384 0.16 9.91 23.93
CA SER A 384 1.00 8.82 24.43
C SER A 384 2.37 8.70 23.76
N GLY A 385 2.64 9.47 22.70
CA GLY A 385 3.86 9.36 21.90
C GLY A 385 3.90 8.10 21.00
N CYS A 386 2.74 7.46 20.80
CA CYS A 386 2.57 6.32 19.92
C CYS A 386 2.54 6.77 18.46
N GLU A 387 3.33 6.14 17.58
CA GLU A 387 3.27 6.43 16.14
C GLU A 387 1.92 6.01 15.57
N PHE A 388 1.16 6.94 14.99
CA PHE A 388 -0.19 6.66 14.50
C PHE A 388 -0.28 6.59 12.99
N GLN A 389 -0.88 5.51 12.51
CA GLN A 389 -1.18 5.28 11.11
C GLN A 389 -2.66 4.99 10.92
N PHE A 390 -3.28 5.71 9.97
CA PHE A 390 -4.66 5.49 9.58
C PHE A 390 -4.77 5.06 8.12
N VAL A 391 -5.43 3.93 7.88
CA VAL A 391 -5.90 3.55 6.54
C VAL A 391 -7.29 4.14 6.34
N ARG A 392 -7.37 5.10 5.43
CA ARG A 392 -8.61 5.80 5.11
C ARG A 392 -9.38 5.05 4.03
N LYS A 393 -10.71 5.04 4.13
CA LYS A 393 -11.58 4.58 3.03
C LYS A 393 -11.33 5.41 1.76
N ALA A 394 -10.96 4.74 0.68
CA ALA A 394 -10.73 5.31 -0.65
C ALA A 394 -11.59 4.59 -1.70
N LYS A 395 -11.97 5.30 -2.77
CA LYS A 395 -12.96 4.86 -3.76
C LYS A 395 -12.30 4.67 -5.13
N ASP A 396 -11.81 3.47 -5.39
CA ASP A 396 -10.94 3.24 -6.55
C ASP A 396 -11.65 3.41 -7.89
N MET A 397 -10.85 3.63 -8.94
CA MET A 397 -11.36 3.96 -10.26
C MET A 397 -10.67 3.22 -11.41
N LEU A 398 -11.44 3.03 -12.48
CA LEU A 398 -11.02 2.42 -13.73
C LEU A 398 -11.24 3.43 -14.86
N LEU A 399 -10.20 3.71 -15.63
CA LEU A 399 -10.27 4.48 -16.87
C LEU A 399 -10.27 3.50 -18.04
N VAL A 400 -11.17 3.67 -19.01
CA VAL A 400 -11.23 2.87 -20.24
C VAL A 400 -11.02 3.80 -21.43
N LEU A 401 -9.87 3.68 -22.07
CA LEU A 401 -9.49 4.50 -23.23
C LEU A 401 -10.09 3.92 -24.52
N LYS A 402 -10.30 4.73 -25.56
CA LYS A 402 -10.87 4.29 -26.85
C LYS A 402 -10.06 3.23 -27.59
N ASN A 403 -8.81 3.00 -27.19
CA ASN A 403 -7.92 1.96 -27.72
C ASN A 403 -7.75 0.77 -26.76
N ALA A 404 -8.60 0.64 -25.75
CA ALA A 404 -8.67 -0.54 -24.90
C ALA A 404 -9.13 -1.76 -25.68
N ASP A 405 -8.61 -2.93 -25.31
CA ASP A 405 -9.31 -4.19 -25.55
C ASP A 405 -10.64 -4.15 -24.79
N LEU A 406 -11.74 -4.13 -25.52
CA LEU A 406 -13.07 -3.91 -24.95
C LEU A 406 -13.53 -5.07 -24.07
N GLU A 407 -13.25 -6.31 -24.47
CA GLU A 407 -13.63 -7.50 -23.71
C GLU A 407 -12.82 -7.61 -22.41
N ARG A 408 -11.52 -7.30 -22.47
CA ARG A 408 -10.67 -7.22 -21.28
C ARG A 408 -11.10 -6.07 -20.35
N ALA A 409 -11.44 -4.91 -20.90
CA ALA A 409 -11.90 -3.77 -20.12
C ALA A 409 -13.26 -4.03 -19.45
N LEU A 410 -14.19 -4.70 -20.12
CA LEU A 410 -15.47 -5.14 -19.56
C LEU A 410 -15.26 -6.14 -18.43
N THR A 411 -14.43 -7.16 -18.65
CA THR A 411 -14.08 -8.15 -17.62
C THR A 411 -13.49 -7.47 -16.39
N ALA A 412 -12.51 -6.58 -16.58
CA ALA A 412 -11.88 -5.82 -15.49
C ALA A 412 -12.87 -4.89 -14.76
N ALA A 413 -13.81 -4.27 -15.47
CA ALA A 413 -14.86 -3.45 -14.87
C ALA A 413 -15.82 -4.28 -14.01
N LEU A 414 -16.24 -5.46 -14.48
CA LEU A 414 -17.12 -6.37 -13.75
C LEU A 414 -16.43 -6.89 -12.49
N THR A 415 -15.21 -7.40 -12.62
CA THR A 415 -14.41 -7.85 -11.47
C THR A 415 -14.16 -6.70 -10.49
N GLY A 416 -13.78 -5.52 -10.97
CA GLY A 416 -13.49 -4.36 -10.14
C GLY A 416 -14.71 -3.87 -9.34
N ALA A 417 -15.89 -3.85 -9.96
CA ALA A 417 -17.12 -3.33 -9.34
C ALA A 417 -17.86 -4.36 -8.45
N PHE A 418 -17.75 -5.67 -8.74
CA PHE A 418 -18.62 -6.70 -8.14
C PHE A 418 -17.90 -7.82 -7.38
N ALA A 419 -16.56 -7.94 -7.46
CA ALA A 419 -15.80 -8.86 -6.60
C ALA A 419 -16.05 -8.55 -5.10
N SER A 420 -16.13 -9.59 -4.26
CA SER A 420 -16.57 -9.51 -2.86
C SER A 420 -17.94 -8.80 -2.69
N GLY A 421 -18.81 -8.83 -3.70
CA GLY A 421 -20.07 -8.09 -3.70
C GLY A 421 -19.90 -6.56 -3.73
N GLY A 422 -18.80 -6.07 -4.31
CA GLY A 422 -18.44 -4.64 -4.35
C GLY A 422 -17.85 -4.10 -3.04
N MET A 423 -17.67 -4.95 -2.03
CA MET A 423 -17.13 -4.55 -0.73
C MET A 423 -15.59 -4.63 -0.65
N ARG A 424 -14.92 -5.23 -1.64
CA ARG A 424 -13.46 -5.45 -1.66
C ARG A 424 -12.66 -4.18 -1.35
N GLN A 425 -11.54 -4.31 -0.64
CA GLN A 425 -10.54 -3.25 -0.56
C GLN A 425 -10.04 -2.92 -1.99
N GLY A 426 -10.17 -1.65 -2.40
CA GLY A 426 -9.92 -1.21 -3.78
C GLY A 426 -11.01 -1.55 -4.80
N ALA A 427 -12.25 -1.84 -4.37
CA ALA A 427 -13.37 -1.98 -5.31
C ALA A 427 -13.57 -0.70 -6.16
N VAL A 428 -13.79 -0.92 -7.45
CA VAL A 428 -13.95 0.11 -8.48
C VAL A 428 -15.39 0.61 -8.49
N GLU A 429 -15.65 1.66 -7.71
CA GLU A 429 -16.97 2.32 -7.68
C GLU A 429 -17.07 3.48 -8.69
N ARG A 430 -16.00 3.78 -9.44
CA ARG A 430 -15.91 4.87 -10.41
C ARG A 430 -15.28 4.39 -11.73
N ILE A 431 -16.04 4.37 -12.82
CA ILE A 431 -15.57 3.95 -14.14
C ILE A 431 -15.65 5.14 -15.10
N VAL A 432 -14.51 5.64 -15.55
CA VAL A 432 -14.39 6.75 -16.51
C VAL A 432 -14.11 6.14 -17.89
N ILE A 433 -14.97 6.41 -18.86
CA ILE A 433 -14.89 5.81 -20.20
C ILE A 433 -14.72 6.94 -21.22
N GLU A 434 -13.78 6.77 -22.16
CA GLU A 434 -13.62 7.72 -23.25
C GLU A 434 -14.88 7.80 -24.12
N ASP A 435 -15.28 9.04 -24.43
CA ASP A 435 -16.55 9.35 -25.10
C ASP A 435 -16.85 8.47 -26.33
N ALA A 436 -15.83 8.25 -27.17
CA ALA A 436 -15.91 7.51 -28.42
C ALA A 436 -16.34 6.03 -28.28
N ILE A 437 -16.23 5.43 -27.10
CA ILE A 437 -16.61 4.03 -26.82
C ILE A 437 -17.67 3.90 -25.72
N TYR A 438 -18.17 5.01 -25.16
CA TYR A 438 -19.04 4.99 -23.98
C TYR A 438 -20.32 4.17 -24.20
N ASP A 439 -21.04 4.40 -25.31
CA ASP A 439 -22.35 3.75 -25.53
C ASP A 439 -22.22 2.25 -25.75
N GLU A 440 -21.21 1.82 -26.51
CA GLU A 440 -20.93 0.42 -26.75
C GLU A 440 -20.49 -0.29 -25.45
N PHE A 441 -19.53 0.30 -24.73
CA PHE A 441 -19.09 -0.22 -23.42
C PHE A 441 -20.27 -0.33 -22.46
N ARG A 442 -21.06 0.73 -22.31
CA ARG A 442 -22.23 0.78 -21.42
C ARG A 442 -23.24 -0.31 -21.74
N MET A 443 -23.55 -0.51 -23.03
CA MET A 443 -24.48 -1.54 -23.47
C MET A 443 -23.97 -2.93 -23.09
N ARG A 444 -22.76 -3.30 -23.53
CA ARG A 444 -22.15 -4.61 -23.22
C ARG A 444 -21.99 -4.84 -21.72
N PHE A 445 -21.63 -3.81 -20.95
CA PHE A 445 -21.48 -3.87 -19.49
C PHE A 445 -22.82 -4.14 -18.79
N ILE A 446 -23.89 -3.46 -19.19
CA ILE A 446 -25.24 -3.71 -18.67
C ILE A 446 -25.71 -5.13 -19.02
N ASP A 447 -25.47 -5.59 -20.25
CA ASP A 447 -25.87 -6.93 -20.67
C ASP A 447 -25.07 -8.03 -19.95
N ALA A 448 -23.78 -7.84 -19.72
CA ALA A 448 -22.98 -8.75 -18.90
C ALA A 448 -23.47 -8.80 -17.44
N ILE A 449 -23.90 -7.68 -16.85
CA ILE A 449 -24.46 -7.67 -15.49
C ILE A 449 -25.76 -8.50 -15.42
N ARG A 450 -26.58 -8.51 -16.48
CA ARG A 450 -27.83 -9.31 -16.54
C ARG A 450 -27.56 -10.82 -16.49
N THR A 451 -26.40 -11.27 -16.97
CA THR A 451 -26.04 -12.70 -17.02
C THR A 451 -25.25 -13.18 -15.80
N MET A 452 -24.74 -12.27 -14.96
CA MET A 452 -24.11 -12.64 -13.68
C MET A 452 -25.11 -13.35 -12.76
N ASN A 453 -24.73 -14.53 -12.27
CA ASN A 453 -25.58 -15.38 -11.44
C ASN A 453 -24.78 -16.09 -10.35
N SER A 454 -25.46 -16.55 -9.29
CA SER A 454 -24.79 -17.20 -8.16
C SER A 454 -24.33 -18.63 -8.46
N HIS A 455 -24.95 -19.28 -9.44
CA HIS A 455 -24.72 -20.68 -9.77
C HIS A 455 -23.30 -20.98 -10.25
N HIS A 456 -22.56 -19.98 -10.75
CA HIS A 456 -21.18 -20.12 -11.23
C HIS A 456 -20.10 -19.68 -10.21
N ALA A 457 -20.45 -19.52 -8.92
CA ALA A 457 -19.54 -19.01 -7.89
C ALA A 457 -18.87 -17.66 -8.26
N GLN A 458 -19.56 -16.83 -9.05
CA GLN A 458 -19.08 -15.52 -9.51
C GLN A 458 -19.24 -14.43 -8.44
N LEU A 459 -20.12 -14.64 -7.46
CA LEU A 459 -20.57 -13.62 -6.52
C LEU A 459 -20.37 -14.12 -5.09
N ALA A 460 -19.85 -13.25 -4.22
CA ALA A 460 -19.74 -13.52 -2.80
C ALA A 460 -21.10 -13.45 -2.11
N SER A 461 -21.32 -14.37 -1.17
CA SER A 461 -22.31 -14.19 -0.12
C SER A 461 -21.84 -13.03 0.75
N ILE A 462 -22.47 -11.89 0.54
CA ILE A 462 -22.27 -10.70 1.35
C ILE A 462 -22.71 -11.03 2.78
N ASN A 463 -21.74 -11.21 3.69
CA ASN A 463 -21.94 -11.44 5.12
C ASN A 463 -22.65 -10.25 5.82
N ASP A 464 -22.94 -10.40 7.11
CA ASP A 464 -23.60 -9.43 8.01
C ASP A 464 -22.96 -8.02 8.07
N THR A 465 -21.83 -7.80 7.40
CA THR A 465 -21.13 -6.51 7.31
C THR A 465 -21.77 -5.52 6.33
N TYR A 466 -22.61 -5.97 5.40
CA TYR A 466 -23.31 -5.06 4.48
C TYR A 466 -24.50 -4.37 5.13
N ASN A 467 -24.56 -3.05 4.93
CA ASN A 467 -25.64 -2.22 5.43
C ASN A 467 -26.57 -1.81 4.26
N PRO A 468 -27.61 -2.61 3.93
CA PRO A 468 -28.52 -2.32 2.82
C PRO A 468 -29.24 -0.98 2.99
N ARG A 469 -29.52 -0.56 4.23
CA ARG A 469 -30.16 0.73 4.52
C ARG A 469 -29.25 1.89 4.14
N ARG A 470 -27.96 1.82 4.48
CA ARG A 470 -26.95 2.83 4.10
C ARG A 470 -26.79 2.89 2.57
N ALA A 471 -26.66 1.75 1.90
CA ALA A 471 -26.56 1.69 0.44
C ALA A 471 -27.80 2.31 -0.24
N GLN A 472 -29.01 1.95 0.23
CA GLN A 472 -30.26 2.54 -0.25
C GLN A 472 -30.31 4.06 -0.04
N MET A 473 -29.97 4.57 1.15
CA MET A 473 -29.94 6.01 1.43
C MET A 473 -28.97 6.79 0.54
N LEU A 474 -27.81 6.21 0.20
CA LEU A 474 -26.84 6.82 -0.71
C LEU A 474 -27.34 6.88 -2.15
N ILE A 475 -28.05 5.84 -2.60
CA ILE A 475 -28.66 5.76 -3.93
C ILE A 475 -29.86 6.72 -4.04
N GLU A 476 -30.72 6.78 -3.02
CA GLU A 476 -31.86 7.72 -2.97
C GLU A 476 -31.40 9.19 -2.99
N ASP A 477 -30.33 9.54 -2.24
CA ASP A 477 -29.71 10.88 -2.29
C ASP A 477 -29.15 11.20 -3.68
N ALA A 478 -28.52 10.23 -4.35
CA ALA A 478 -28.02 10.39 -5.71
C ALA A 478 -29.15 10.63 -6.72
N ILE A 479 -30.24 9.84 -6.65
CA ILE A 479 -31.42 9.98 -7.52
C ILE A 479 -32.09 11.34 -7.28
N ALA A 480 -32.27 11.75 -6.02
CA ALA A 480 -32.87 13.03 -5.67
C ALA A 480 -32.08 14.25 -6.20
N LYS A 481 -30.77 14.08 -6.45
CA LYS A 481 -29.89 15.11 -7.03
C LYS A 481 -29.72 15.00 -8.55
N GLY A 482 -30.37 14.03 -9.21
CA GLY A 482 -30.42 13.90 -10.67
C GLY A 482 -29.59 12.75 -11.27
N ALA A 483 -29.01 11.87 -10.45
CA ALA A 483 -28.39 10.66 -10.96
C ALA A 483 -29.45 9.70 -11.54
N ARG A 484 -29.12 9.01 -12.63
CA ARG A 484 -29.92 7.90 -13.15
C ARG A 484 -29.34 6.60 -12.62
N VAL A 485 -30.18 5.72 -12.06
CA VAL A 485 -29.74 4.42 -11.56
C VAL A 485 -30.44 3.34 -12.38
N THR A 486 -29.64 2.49 -13.02
CA THR A 486 -30.11 1.29 -13.70
C THR A 486 -29.82 0.09 -12.80
N TYR A 487 -30.83 -0.73 -12.54
CA TYR A 487 -30.67 -2.07 -12.00
C TYR A 487 -30.90 -3.04 -13.16
N PRO A 488 -29.84 -3.63 -13.76
CA PRO A 488 -30.02 -4.58 -14.84
C PRO A 488 -30.79 -5.82 -14.34
N ALA A 489 -31.77 -6.28 -15.11
CA ALA A 489 -32.57 -7.44 -14.76
C ALA A 489 -31.71 -8.72 -14.85
N GLY A 490 -31.31 -9.25 -13.70
CA GLY A 490 -30.71 -10.58 -13.52
C GLY A 490 -31.62 -11.47 -12.67
N GLU A 491 -31.05 -12.51 -12.07
CA GLU A 491 -31.76 -13.33 -11.07
C GLU A 491 -32.24 -12.46 -9.90
N GLU A 492 -33.50 -12.66 -9.45
CA GLU A 492 -33.97 -12.02 -8.22
C GLU A 492 -33.14 -12.54 -7.02
N PRO A 493 -32.79 -11.68 -6.04
CA PRO A 493 -32.00 -12.03 -4.86
C PRO A 493 -32.51 -13.31 -4.17
N GLY A 494 -31.79 -14.41 -4.40
CA GLY A 494 -32.11 -15.72 -3.85
C GLY A 494 -31.49 -15.95 -2.47
N ARG A 495 -31.36 -17.22 -2.08
CA ARG A 495 -30.74 -17.62 -0.80
C ARG A 495 -29.25 -17.23 -0.68
N TRP A 496 -28.59 -16.91 -1.81
CA TRP A 496 -27.13 -16.70 -1.89
C TRP A 496 -26.71 -15.36 -2.54
N ILE A 497 -27.66 -14.60 -3.11
CA ILE A 497 -27.45 -13.23 -3.58
C ILE A 497 -28.41 -12.35 -2.78
N HIS A 498 -27.89 -11.38 -2.03
CA HIS A 498 -28.69 -10.51 -1.16
C HIS A 498 -28.82 -9.08 -1.69
N TRP A 499 -28.55 -8.86 -2.98
CA TRP A 499 -28.28 -7.54 -3.53
C TRP A 499 -28.64 -7.42 -5.02
N LYS A 500 -28.91 -6.19 -5.48
CA LYS A 500 -29.14 -5.85 -6.89
C LYS A 500 -28.04 -4.91 -7.38
N ALA A 501 -27.38 -5.28 -8.48
CA ALA A 501 -26.29 -4.50 -9.05
C ALA A 501 -26.76 -3.10 -9.48
N GLY A 502 -26.19 -2.05 -8.90
CA GLY A 502 -26.50 -0.66 -9.25
C GLY A 502 -25.51 -0.08 -10.25
N VAL A 503 -25.98 0.29 -11.45
CA VAL A 503 -25.20 1.10 -12.40
C VAL A 503 -25.70 2.54 -12.33
N ILE A 504 -24.87 3.44 -11.83
CA ILE A 504 -25.21 4.85 -11.63
C ILE A 504 -24.62 5.67 -12.78
N GLU A 505 -25.42 6.54 -13.39
CA GLU A 505 -25.00 7.46 -14.46
C GLU A 505 -25.35 8.91 -14.09
N SER A 506 -24.56 9.86 -14.59
CA SER A 506 -24.78 11.30 -14.34
C SER A 506 -24.79 11.65 -12.84
N LEU A 507 -23.99 10.94 -12.03
CA LEU A 507 -23.86 11.18 -10.60
C LEU A 507 -23.26 12.58 -10.35
N PRO A 508 -23.99 13.51 -9.71
CA PRO A 508 -23.51 14.88 -9.52
C PRO A 508 -22.53 14.98 -8.35
N ALA A 509 -21.61 15.95 -8.41
CA ALA A 509 -20.56 16.12 -7.41
C ALA A 509 -21.07 16.42 -5.98
N ASN A 510 -22.32 16.89 -5.82
CA ASN A 510 -22.96 17.16 -4.52
C ASN A 510 -23.77 15.98 -3.95
N ALA A 511 -23.83 14.83 -4.64
CA ALA A 511 -24.40 13.60 -4.09
C ALA A 511 -23.47 12.98 -3.05
N LYS A 512 -24.03 12.44 -1.97
CA LYS A 512 -23.27 11.76 -0.92
C LYS A 512 -22.42 10.62 -1.49
N LEU A 513 -22.99 9.86 -2.43
CA LEU A 513 -22.30 8.77 -3.14
C LEU A 513 -21.05 9.22 -3.94
N SER A 514 -20.88 10.52 -4.19
CA SER A 514 -19.69 11.09 -4.84
C SER A 514 -18.53 11.29 -3.86
N SER A 515 -18.83 11.52 -2.58
CA SER A 515 -17.87 11.71 -1.47
C SER A 515 -17.81 10.54 -0.48
N GLU A 516 -18.68 9.53 -0.63
CA GLU A 516 -18.77 8.34 0.22
C GLU A 516 -18.62 7.05 -0.61
N ARG A 517 -18.17 5.97 0.05
CA ARG A 517 -18.21 4.61 -0.50
C ARG A 517 -19.63 4.06 -0.49
N LEU A 518 -20.00 3.31 -1.53
CA LEU A 518 -21.22 2.51 -1.56
C LEU A 518 -21.10 1.30 -0.62
N GLU A 519 -19.91 0.70 -0.55
CA GLU A 519 -19.61 -0.51 0.24
C GLU A 519 -20.59 -1.65 -0.11
N GLY A 520 -20.78 -1.84 -1.41
CA GLY A 520 -21.76 -2.74 -1.98
C GLY A 520 -21.71 -2.74 -3.51
N PRO A 521 -22.58 -3.53 -4.15
CA PRO A 521 -22.42 -3.92 -5.54
C PRO A 521 -22.97 -2.87 -6.49
N GLY A 522 -22.15 -1.88 -6.80
CA GLY A 522 -22.50 -0.85 -7.77
C GLY A 522 -21.35 0.09 -8.09
N CYS A 523 -21.44 0.72 -9.26
CA CYS A 523 -20.43 1.64 -9.76
C CYS A 523 -21.06 2.80 -10.53
N ALA A 524 -20.38 3.94 -10.53
CA ALA A 524 -20.77 5.12 -11.30
C ALA A 524 -20.00 5.17 -12.63
N LEU A 525 -20.71 5.26 -13.75
CA LEU A 525 -20.16 5.45 -15.09
C LEU A 525 -20.05 6.95 -15.41
N TYR A 526 -18.90 7.36 -15.93
CA TYR A 526 -18.60 8.72 -16.36
C TYR A 526 -18.12 8.73 -17.82
N ARG A 527 -18.81 9.47 -18.68
CA ARG A 527 -18.39 9.79 -20.04
C ARG A 527 -17.39 10.96 -20.00
N SER A 528 -16.26 10.87 -20.70
CA SER A 528 -15.31 11.98 -20.79
C SER A 528 -14.49 11.97 -22.08
N GLU A 529 -14.26 13.15 -22.67
CA GLU A 529 -13.22 13.35 -23.71
C GLU A 529 -11.81 13.47 -23.10
N LYS A 530 -11.71 13.69 -21.78
CA LYS A 530 -10.46 13.92 -21.05
C LYS A 530 -10.40 13.07 -19.77
N PRO A 531 -10.04 11.77 -19.88
CA PRO A 531 -10.10 10.85 -18.75
C PRO A 531 -9.30 11.29 -17.52
N ALA A 532 -8.08 11.85 -17.70
CA ALA A 532 -7.26 12.31 -16.58
C ALA A 532 -7.81 13.57 -15.88
N GLU A 533 -8.41 14.52 -16.62
CA GLU A 533 -9.08 15.69 -16.01
C GLU A 533 -10.31 15.25 -15.20
N GLN A 534 -11.09 14.29 -15.73
CA GLN A 534 -12.22 13.70 -15.02
C GLN A 534 -11.77 12.92 -13.78
N ALA A 535 -10.71 12.12 -13.88
CA ALA A 535 -10.12 11.40 -12.75
C ALA A 535 -9.67 12.36 -11.63
N LEU A 536 -8.94 13.43 -11.98
CA LEU A 536 -8.50 14.46 -11.04
C LEU A 536 -9.69 15.14 -10.33
N ASN A 537 -10.76 15.44 -11.06
CA ASN A 537 -11.98 16.01 -10.49
C ASN A 537 -12.67 15.05 -9.51
N LEU A 538 -12.68 13.75 -9.79
CA LEU A 538 -13.21 12.73 -8.89
C LEU A 538 -12.33 12.54 -7.64
N LEU A 539 -11.01 12.54 -7.79
CA LEU A 539 -10.06 12.43 -6.67
C LEU A 539 -10.18 13.58 -5.66
N ARG A 540 -10.63 14.77 -6.10
CA ARG A 540 -10.93 15.91 -5.22
C ARG A 540 -12.16 15.71 -4.32
N LEU A 541 -13.11 14.85 -4.70
CA LEU A 541 -14.32 14.56 -3.91
C LEU A 541 -14.07 13.48 -2.86
N LEU A 542 -13.31 12.44 -3.24
CA LEU A 542 -12.83 11.39 -2.35
C LEU A 542 -11.57 10.76 -3.00
N PRO A 543 -10.48 10.50 -2.26
CA PRO A 543 -9.28 9.85 -2.82
C PRO A 543 -9.53 8.44 -3.39
N ALA A 544 -8.57 7.94 -4.16
CA ALA A 544 -8.47 6.55 -4.59
C ALA A 544 -7.07 6.03 -4.24
N ASN A 545 -6.98 4.77 -3.86
CA ASN A 545 -5.70 4.08 -3.69
C ASN A 545 -5.14 3.71 -5.07
N ASN A 546 -6.00 3.21 -5.97
CA ASN A 546 -5.61 2.81 -7.31
C ASN A 546 -6.47 3.47 -8.41
N VAL A 547 -5.77 3.91 -9.46
CA VAL A 547 -6.31 4.30 -10.76
C VAL A 547 -5.86 3.26 -11.77
N SER A 548 -6.72 2.28 -12.08
CA SER A 548 -6.48 1.35 -13.20
C SER A 548 -6.85 2.02 -14.52
N VAL A 549 -6.11 1.72 -15.58
CA VAL A 549 -6.29 2.26 -16.93
C VAL A 549 -6.26 1.10 -17.92
N MET A 550 -7.30 0.94 -18.73
CA MET A 550 -7.36 -0.04 -19.81
C MET A 550 -7.19 0.67 -21.15
N GLY A 551 -6.34 0.10 -22.01
CA GLY A 551 -5.83 0.76 -23.22
C GLY A 551 -4.44 1.36 -23.01
N THR A 552 -3.87 1.87 -24.09
CA THR A 552 -2.48 2.35 -24.12
C THR A 552 -2.48 3.88 -24.16
N PRO A 553 -2.16 4.57 -23.04
CA PRO A 553 -2.10 6.03 -23.03
C PRO A 553 -0.95 6.54 -23.90
N GLY A 554 -1.19 7.65 -24.61
CA GLY A 554 -0.12 8.41 -25.26
C GLY A 554 0.69 9.20 -24.24
N ARG A 555 1.92 9.60 -24.62
CA ARG A 555 2.91 10.26 -23.72
C ARG A 555 2.35 11.38 -22.85
N GLU A 556 1.49 12.24 -23.40
CA GLU A 556 0.87 13.34 -22.65
C GLU A 556 -0.10 12.83 -21.58
N LEU A 557 -0.98 11.87 -21.94
CA LEU A 557 -1.91 11.25 -21.01
C LEU A 557 -1.15 10.46 -19.92
N THR A 558 -0.07 9.77 -20.27
CA THR A 558 0.79 9.09 -19.29
C THR A 558 1.32 10.08 -18.24
N ALA A 559 1.88 11.21 -18.66
CA ALA A 559 2.37 12.24 -17.74
C ALA A 559 1.25 12.87 -16.88
N GLN A 560 0.04 13.01 -17.42
CA GLN A 560 -1.13 13.46 -16.65
C GLN A 560 -1.59 12.42 -15.61
N LEU A 561 -1.55 11.12 -15.96
CA LEU A 561 -1.89 10.01 -15.08
C LEU A 561 -0.86 9.86 -13.95
N GLU A 562 0.43 9.91 -14.27
CA GLU A 562 1.54 9.88 -13.29
C GLU A 562 1.50 11.06 -12.30
N ALA A 563 0.90 12.19 -12.70
CA ALA A 563 0.71 13.37 -11.85
C ALA A 563 -0.58 13.36 -11.01
N LEU A 564 -1.43 12.31 -11.12
CA LEU A 564 -2.64 12.22 -10.30
C LEU A 564 -2.29 11.99 -8.82
N PRO A 565 -3.05 12.58 -7.88
CA PRO A 565 -2.90 12.33 -6.45
C PRO A 565 -3.52 10.98 -6.06
N ALA A 566 -2.99 9.88 -6.61
CA ALA A 566 -3.36 8.50 -6.33
C ALA A 566 -2.11 7.66 -6.01
N SER A 567 -2.27 6.67 -5.16
CA SER A 567 -1.17 5.85 -4.60
C SER A 567 -0.56 4.90 -5.62
N ARG A 568 -1.37 4.46 -6.57
CA ARG A 568 -1.01 3.57 -7.68
C ARG A 568 -1.75 3.98 -8.94
N VAL A 569 -1.02 3.94 -10.07
CA VAL A 569 -1.59 3.93 -11.41
C VAL A 569 -1.20 2.61 -12.05
N SER A 570 -2.18 1.85 -12.55
CA SER A 570 -1.97 0.54 -13.18
C SER A 570 -2.41 0.61 -14.63
N ILE A 571 -1.50 0.41 -15.59
CA ILE A 571 -1.82 0.43 -17.02
C ILE A 571 -2.00 -1.01 -17.52
N ASN A 572 -3.11 -1.25 -18.22
CA ASN A 572 -3.53 -2.55 -18.71
C ASN A 572 -3.53 -3.62 -17.60
N GLU A 573 -3.90 -3.25 -16.37
CA GLU A 573 -4.11 -4.19 -15.27
C GLU A 573 -5.13 -3.67 -14.25
N LEU A 574 -5.95 -4.58 -13.69
CA LEU A 574 -6.88 -4.30 -12.62
C LEU A 574 -6.22 -4.55 -11.26
N LEU A 575 -6.21 -3.55 -10.39
CA LEU A 575 -5.83 -3.61 -8.96
C LEU A 575 -4.96 -4.83 -8.57
N MET A 576 -3.70 -4.81 -8.97
CA MET A 576 -2.70 -5.70 -8.38
C MET A 576 -2.29 -5.11 -7.02
N GLY A 577 -2.49 -5.86 -5.93
CA GLY A 577 -2.00 -5.46 -4.61
C GLY A 577 -0.47 -5.44 -4.59
N GLY A 578 0.17 -4.54 -3.83
CA GLY A 578 1.64 -4.47 -3.77
C GLY A 578 2.29 -5.72 -3.15
N ALA A 579 1.54 -6.46 -2.33
CA ALA A 579 1.88 -7.82 -1.88
C ALA A 579 1.98 -8.84 -3.02
N GLY A 580 1.32 -8.59 -4.16
CA GLY A 580 1.39 -9.42 -5.38
C GLY A 580 2.45 -8.96 -6.40
N LEU A 581 3.24 -7.93 -6.08
CA LEU A 581 4.39 -7.52 -6.88
C LEU A 581 5.67 -8.18 -6.34
N ALA A 582 6.37 -8.90 -7.21
CA ALA A 582 7.71 -9.42 -6.91
C ALA A 582 8.64 -8.27 -6.46
N GLY A 583 9.43 -8.51 -5.40
CA GLY A 583 10.28 -7.49 -4.80
C GLY A 583 9.54 -6.44 -3.97
N GLY A 584 8.27 -6.71 -3.58
CA GLY A 584 7.54 -5.99 -2.52
C GLY A 584 7.67 -4.47 -2.59
N ALA A 585 7.52 -3.91 -3.80
CA ALA A 585 7.70 -2.49 -4.07
C ALA A 585 6.94 -1.69 -2.99
N PRO A 586 7.59 -0.69 -2.34
CA PRO A 586 7.01 0.00 -1.20
C PRO A 586 5.62 0.44 -1.60
N LEU A 587 4.61 -0.04 -0.88
CA LEU A 587 3.21 0.25 -1.19
C LEU A 587 3.10 1.77 -1.19
N GLY A 588 3.03 2.34 -2.40
CA GLY A 588 3.02 3.78 -2.62
C GLY A 588 1.97 4.37 -1.71
N PRO A 589 2.27 5.46 -0.98
CA PRO A 589 1.52 5.82 0.20
C PRO A 589 0.04 5.90 -0.13
N ASP A 590 -0.81 5.15 0.59
CA ASP A 590 -2.25 4.92 0.30
C ASP A 590 -3.13 6.20 0.43
N LEU A 591 -2.49 7.36 0.44
CA LEU A 591 -2.91 8.76 0.26
C LEU A 591 -4.04 9.32 1.14
N PRO A 592 -3.81 10.44 1.86
CA PRO A 592 -2.55 11.16 2.06
C PRO A 592 -1.81 10.72 3.33
N ARG A 593 -0.51 10.41 3.19
CA ARG A 593 0.49 10.18 4.27
C ARG A 593 0.46 8.82 4.99
N THR A 594 0.08 7.74 4.30
CA THR A 594 0.10 6.38 4.91
C THR A 594 1.02 5.43 4.13
N MET A 595 2.22 5.18 4.65
CA MET A 595 3.17 4.21 4.07
C MET A 595 2.79 2.77 4.48
N CYS A 596 2.94 1.79 3.58
CA CYS A 596 2.67 0.38 3.86
C CYS A 596 3.85 -0.49 3.38
N GLY A 597 4.13 -1.64 4.01
CA GLY A 597 5.34 -2.45 3.75
C GLY A 597 6.40 -2.34 4.87
N PRO A 598 7.52 -3.08 4.79
CA PRO A 598 8.51 -3.17 5.87
C PRO A 598 9.14 -1.84 6.28
N HIS A 599 9.36 -0.92 5.35
CA HIS A 599 9.96 0.40 5.65
C HIS A 599 9.12 1.24 6.63
N ASN A 600 7.80 1.05 6.66
CA ASN A 600 6.86 1.72 7.57
C ASN A 600 6.90 1.13 8.99
N MET A 601 7.52 -0.03 9.16
CA MET A 601 7.75 -0.71 10.45
C MET A 601 9.10 -0.33 11.07
N LEU A 602 9.80 0.62 10.45
CA LEU A 602 11.10 1.13 10.87
C LEU A 602 11.06 2.65 11.05
N ARG A 603 11.95 3.17 11.88
CA ARG A 603 12.21 4.60 12.08
C ARG A 603 13.70 4.92 11.93
N PRO A 604 14.09 6.08 11.38
CA PRO A 604 15.48 6.46 11.27
C PRO A 604 16.07 6.82 12.64
N LYS A 605 17.28 6.33 12.90
CA LYS A 605 18.11 6.69 14.05
C LYS A 605 19.47 7.16 13.56
N LEU A 606 19.77 8.43 13.77
CA LEU A 606 21.11 8.98 13.52
C LEU A 606 22.03 8.62 14.70
N ILE A 607 23.12 7.92 14.40
CA ILE A 607 24.21 7.66 15.33
C ILE A 607 25.37 8.55 14.93
N VAL A 608 25.83 9.39 15.85
CA VAL A 608 26.98 10.26 15.69
C VAL A 608 28.08 9.77 16.62
N HIS A 609 29.26 9.52 16.08
CA HIS A 609 30.45 9.08 16.82
C HIS A 609 31.58 10.08 16.59
N THR A 610 32.45 10.23 17.58
CA THR A 610 33.68 11.03 17.49
C THR A 610 34.79 10.22 18.15
N GLU A 611 35.89 10.00 17.43
CA GLU A 611 37.06 9.34 18.00
C GLU A 611 37.92 10.30 18.82
N ASP A 612 37.86 11.60 18.50
CA ASP A 612 38.57 12.65 19.24
C ASP A 612 37.71 13.19 20.40
N ALA A 613 38.36 13.41 21.55
CA ALA A 613 37.81 13.91 22.80
C ALA A 613 38.30 15.34 23.14
N GLY A 614 39.01 16.00 22.23
CA GLY A 614 39.43 17.40 22.34
C GLY A 614 38.26 18.38 22.48
N ARG A 615 38.55 19.62 22.90
CA ARG A 615 37.54 20.68 22.93
C ARG A 615 37.18 21.07 21.50
N ARG A 616 35.91 21.40 21.24
CA ARG A 616 35.49 21.94 19.94
C ARG A 616 35.49 23.46 19.99
N ILE A 617 35.70 24.12 18.84
CA ILE A 617 35.59 25.57 18.71
C ILE A 617 34.21 26.11 19.17
N GLY A 618 33.14 25.33 19.00
CA GLY A 618 31.79 25.67 19.48
C GLY A 618 31.50 25.29 20.94
N TRP A 619 32.47 24.78 21.70
CA TRP A 619 32.29 24.41 23.11
C TRP A 619 32.85 25.49 24.05
N PHE A 620 32.28 25.57 25.25
CA PHE A 620 32.69 26.51 26.29
C PHE A 620 34.19 26.37 26.66
N PRO A 621 34.87 27.48 27.01
CA PRO A 621 34.36 28.84 27.07
C PRO A 621 34.17 29.44 25.68
N TYR A 622 33.14 30.27 25.52
CA TYR A 622 32.97 31.12 24.35
C TYR A 622 33.92 32.31 24.45
N THR A 623 34.64 32.60 23.36
CA THR A 623 35.55 33.74 23.25
C THR A 623 35.40 34.37 21.88
N ASP A 624 35.59 35.68 21.79
CA ASP A 624 35.54 36.39 20.51
C ASP A 624 36.63 35.89 19.55
N ASP A 625 37.81 35.49 20.08
CA ASP A 625 38.89 34.88 19.30
C ASP A 625 38.45 33.61 18.55
N LYS A 626 37.64 32.75 19.17
CA LYS A 626 37.03 31.58 18.50
C LYS A 626 36.06 32.03 17.40
N ALA A 627 35.23 33.03 17.66
CA ALA A 627 34.29 33.55 16.67
C ALA A 627 35.03 34.16 15.45
N TYR A 628 36.05 34.99 15.68
CA TYR A 628 36.87 35.57 14.62
C TYR A 628 37.65 34.52 13.83
N ALA A 629 38.26 33.51 14.49
CA ALA A 629 38.93 32.42 13.80
C ALA A 629 37.97 31.64 12.89
N LEU A 630 36.74 31.37 13.35
CA LEU A 630 35.74 30.68 12.53
C LEU A 630 35.29 31.54 11.33
N MET A 631 35.03 32.84 11.54
CA MET A 631 34.66 33.78 10.47
C MET A 631 35.76 33.91 9.40
N ASP A 632 37.02 34.05 9.81
CA ASP A 632 38.17 34.12 8.89
C ASP A 632 38.36 32.81 8.09
N ALA A 633 37.95 31.67 8.65
CA ALA A 633 37.99 30.38 7.99
C ALA A 633 36.78 30.10 7.05
N MET A 634 35.68 30.87 7.13
CA MET A 634 34.49 30.64 6.31
C MET A 634 34.76 30.70 4.81
N GLU A 635 35.57 31.64 4.33
CA GLU A 635 35.92 31.75 2.89
C GLU A 635 36.72 30.52 2.41
N ALA A 636 37.49 29.87 3.29
CA ALA A 636 38.22 28.63 2.95
C ALA A 636 37.27 27.41 2.89
N MET A 637 36.39 27.28 3.90
CA MET A 637 35.48 26.14 4.07
C MET A 637 34.30 26.18 3.09
N TYR A 638 33.65 27.33 2.96
CA TYR A 638 32.33 27.49 2.32
C TYR A 638 32.33 28.42 1.10
N GLY A 639 33.42 29.16 0.84
CA GLY A 639 33.51 30.04 -0.32
C GLY A 639 33.21 29.32 -1.64
N THR A 640 32.51 29.97 -2.57
CA THR A 640 32.21 29.42 -3.90
C THR A 640 33.29 29.73 -4.93
N VAL A 641 34.07 30.80 -4.72
CA VAL A 641 35.09 31.27 -5.66
C VAL A 641 36.45 30.61 -5.35
N ALA A 642 36.85 29.64 -6.18
CA ALA A 642 38.04 28.80 -5.96
C ALA A 642 39.34 29.58 -5.65
N THR A 643 39.59 30.72 -6.31
CA THR A 643 40.79 31.54 -6.06
C THR A 643 40.78 32.21 -4.68
N LYS A 644 39.61 32.67 -4.20
CA LYS A 644 39.45 33.20 -2.84
C LYS A 644 39.59 32.09 -1.80
N ARG A 645 38.94 30.94 -2.01
CA ARG A 645 39.09 29.74 -1.17
C ARG A 645 40.55 29.35 -0.97
N MET A 646 41.32 29.20 -2.06
CA MET A 646 42.73 28.82 -1.98
C MET A 646 43.56 29.86 -1.21
N LYS A 647 43.30 31.15 -1.41
CA LYS A 647 43.97 32.23 -0.67
C LYS A 647 43.61 32.21 0.82
N ALA A 648 42.36 31.96 1.17
CA ALA A 648 41.89 31.82 2.56
C ALA A 648 42.46 30.55 3.22
N ALA A 649 42.43 29.41 2.53
CA ALA A 649 43.00 28.16 3.00
C ALA A 649 44.52 28.28 3.22
N PHE A 650 45.25 28.98 2.34
CA PHE A 650 46.67 29.27 2.55
C PHE A 650 46.90 30.15 3.78
N LYS A 651 46.12 31.23 3.97
CA LYS A 651 46.17 32.06 5.20
C LYS A 651 45.93 31.24 6.47
N LEU A 652 44.94 30.34 6.44
CA LEU A 652 44.63 29.43 7.54
C LEU A 652 45.79 28.45 7.80
N ALA A 653 46.38 27.88 6.74
CA ALA A 653 47.50 26.95 6.82
C ALA A 653 48.82 27.57 7.33
N ILE A 654 49.00 28.90 7.25
CA ILE A 654 50.16 29.59 7.82
C ILE A 654 49.92 30.14 9.24
N ASN A 655 48.67 30.23 9.71
CA ASN A 655 48.35 30.70 11.06
C ASN A 655 48.17 29.49 12.02
N PRO A 656 49.12 29.20 12.92
CA PRO A 656 49.00 28.09 13.86
C PRO A 656 47.94 28.35 14.95
N THR A 657 47.76 29.60 15.38
CA THR A 657 46.80 29.96 16.43
C THR A 657 45.36 29.75 15.98
N MET A 658 44.99 30.23 14.77
CA MET A 658 43.66 29.95 14.22
C MET A 658 43.40 28.45 14.05
N ARG A 659 44.40 27.68 13.62
CA ARG A 659 44.25 26.22 13.48
C ARG A 659 43.98 25.52 14.82
N ARG A 660 44.65 25.93 15.91
CA ARG A 660 44.34 25.41 17.25
C ARG A 660 42.97 25.85 17.75
N LEU A 661 42.60 27.11 17.56
CA LEU A 661 41.26 27.61 17.93
C LEU A 661 40.14 26.83 17.22
N ILE A 662 40.31 26.54 15.92
CA ILE A 662 39.31 25.84 15.09
C ILE A 662 39.27 24.34 15.36
N ARG A 663 40.43 23.68 15.46
CA ARG A 663 40.53 22.23 15.65
C ARG A 663 40.36 21.82 17.11
N ASP A 664 41.13 22.45 17.99
CA ASP A 664 41.39 21.98 19.35
C ASP A 664 40.62 22.80 20.42
N GLY A 665 39.93 23.88 20.01
CA GLY A 665 39.02 24.66 20.86
C GLY A 665 39.65 25.29 22.11
N GLU A 666 40.97 25.49 22.08
CA GLU A 666 41.80 25.95 23.22
C GLU A 666 41.35 27.30 23.81
#